data_AF-A0A8T3E2X8-F1
#
_entry.id   AF-A0A8T3E2X8-F1
#
_cell.length_a   1.000
_cell.length_b   1.000
_cell.length_c   1.000
_cell.angle_alpha   90.00
_cell.angle_beta   90.00
_cell.angle_gamma   90.00
#
_symmetry.space_group_name_H-M   'P 1'
#
loop_
_entity.id
_entity.type
_entity.pdbx_description
1 polymer ?
#
loop_
_entity_poly.entity_id
_entity_poly.type
_entity_poly.pdbx_seq_one_letter_code
_entity_poly.pdbx_strand_id
1 'polypeptide(L)'
;MAPVKFKLVKLLEELRADDLKRFTWYLSQKELKKIAGVKHIPKSYLEGTSKEEIVDKMVERFGKPAAVNTTLCILKKMDQNQLVMEEQEKLLKSLLQEIVDDSDEDSDEDSDEDSDEDSDSVAESEEDSDDDEPSDTPSAVTCSPEEFQLMKQYTVDVTLDPKTANPGLVLSDGGKQVTDGDKRQDLPDNPERFNRSPSVLGKEGFDSGRAYWEPEGEAQKGGGVPGLREGQVSFYNVEARSHIYTFTGCSFSGKLFPFFSPCGNEGGRNAAPMIICVTDQSQDWPPSSQEEKDFQSMKQYTVDVTLDPKTANPSLVLSDDGKQVTDGDKRQDLPDNPERFNRAPNILGKEGFDSGRAYWEVYVGGKTDWDLGVVKESISRKGGITLCPENGFWVLGLRNRKKYWAVTHSPFCLDLRVKPKKVGVYLDYEQGQVSFYNVEARSHIYTFTGCSFSGKLFPFFSPCGNEGGRNAAPMIICSISLSQPCLEWPDIVKSGVDFEGLLHTLSLQKEEDLRIRQKCAVDVTLDPDTAYSQLIISEDRKQVHHGDIPQDLQDNPKRFSRISNVLGKEGFDSGRAYWEVYVRGKTDWDLGVAKESISRKGRITLCPENGFWVLWLRNGKQYKAIESPSVPLNLRVKPKKVGVYLDYEQGQVSFYNVEARSHIYTFTGCSFTGKLFPFFSPCNNDKGKNIAPLVISSIPPPLLTACMTDSSIKDDVHLGNVRRTVSQLEEMELKIMQHYAVDVTLDSKTASPKLILSADKKEVTHGNKVRKLPDDPERFNRAPNVLGKEGFDSGRAYWEVYVGGKTDWDLGVVKESISRKGGITLCPDNGFWTLWLRNGKKVKPKKVGVYLDYEQGQVSFYNVEARSHIYTFTGCSFSGKLFPFFSPCGNEGGKNVGPLVICPLPLPPPPSVGVLDSIVKMDLGKLRSSVSQLEEMEQWMKQKYSVKVTLDPSTAHPNLTVSADRMEVKNEGRVQDLPQTPERFDQSLSVLGAEGLASGRHYWEVRLRNGDSYHANSNPATPLSLSAQPRRVGVFVDYDEGQVSFYSANDRSHMYTFTGLSFCEEIYPFFSPEVSDGGANSAPLIICQTS
;
A
#
# COMPACT_ATOMS: atom_id res chain seq x y z
N MET A 1 -36.30 38.87 8.95
CA MET A 1 -36.24 38.59 10.42
C MET A 1 -36.54 37.16 10.90
N ALA A 2 -37.54 36.42 10.40
CA ALA A 2 -37.89 35.07 10.89
C ALA A 2 -37.09 33.81 10.39
N PRO A 3 -36.29 33.81 9.28
CA PRO A 3 -35.75 32.57 8.71
C PRO A 3 -34.74 31.81 9.60
N VAL A 4 -33.87 32.55 10.30
CA VAL A 4 -32.70 31.98 10.99
C VAL A 4 -33.11 31.06 12.14
N LYS A 5 -34.03 31.51 13.00
CA LYS A 5 -34.56 30.71 14.11
C LYS A 5 -35.22 29.43 13.59
N PHE A 6 -36.06 29.53 12.56
CA PHE A 6 -36.75 28.37 11.97
C PHE A 6 -35.76 27.33 11.41
N LYS A 7 -34.75 27.77 10.62
CA LYS A 7 -33.72 26.86 10.08
C LYS A 7 -32.87 26.21 11.19
N LEU A 8 -32.55 26.94 12.27
CA LEU A 8 -31.83 26.38 13.44
C LEU A 8 -32.68 25.37 14.23
N VAL A 9 -33.97 25.65 14.46
CA VAL A 9 -34.89 24.71 15.10
C VAL A 9 -34.97 23.42 14.30
N LYS A 10 -35.20 23.50 12.99
CA LYS A 10 -35.27 22.32 12.12
C LYS A 10 -33.98 21.47 12.17
N LEU A 11 -32.82 22.12 12.22
CA LEU A 11 -31.54 21.41 12.32
C LEU A 11 -31.41 20.69 13.69
N LEU A 12 -31.87 21.30 14.78
CA LEU A 12 -31.96 20.60 16.06
C LEU A 12 -33.06 19.52 16.08
N GLU A 13 -34.16 19.67 15.33
CA GLU A 13 -35.21 18.64 15.17
C GLU A 13 -34.62 17.34 14.60
N GLU A 14 -33.75 17.44 13.60
CA GLU A 14 -33.02 16.33 12.96
C GLU A 14 -32.05 15.59 13.93
N LEU A 15 -31.63 16.21 15.04
CA LEU A 15 -30.80 15.54 16.04
C LEU A 15 -31.59 14.53 16.89
N ARG A 16 -31.05 13.31 16.99
CA ARG A 16 -31.52 12.26 17.91
C ARG A 16 -31.38 12.69 19.37
N ALA A 17 -32.14 12.09 20.27
CA ALA A 17 -32.21 12.48 21.68
C ALA A 17 -30.85 12.51 22.40
N ASP A 18 -29.94 11.57 22.12
CA ASP A 18 -28.61 11.55 22.76
C ASP A 18 -27.62 12.54 22.13
N ASP A 19 -27.78 12.84 20.84
CA ASP A 19 -26.99 13.87 20.16
C ASP A 19 -27.44 15.28 20.62
N LEU A 20 -28.75 15.50 20.81
CA LEU A 20 -29.28 16.70 21.43
C LEU A 20 -28.75 16.89 22.87
N LYS A 21 -28.69 15.83 23.68
CA LYS A 21 -28.09 15.89 25.03
C LYS A 21 -26.63 16.33 24.97
N ARG A 22 -25.85 15.84 24.00
CA ARG A 22 -24.45 16.28 23.76
C ARG A 22 -24.39 17.74 23.34
N PHE A 23 -25.27 18.19 22.44
CA PHE A 23 -25.36 19.58 22.00
C PHE A 23 -25.63 20.54 23.18
N THR A 24 -26.63 20.22 24.00
CA THR A 24 -26.94 20.98 25.22
C THR A 24 -25.83 20.90 26.27
N TRP A 25 -25.11 19.77 26.36
CA TRP A 25 -23.94 19.65 27.23
C TRP A 25 -22.85 20.64 26.82
N TYR A 26 -22.50 20.72 25.53
CA TYR A 26 -21.53 21.70 25.02
C TYR A 26 -21.95 23.15 25.24
N LEU A 27 -23.23 23.49 25.04
CA LEU A 27 -23.76 24.83 25.34
C LEU A 27 -23.60 25.23 26.82
N SER A 28 -23.55 24.25 27.73
CA SER A 28 -23.37 24.47 29.17
C SER A 28 -21.92 24.50 29.67
N GLN A 29 -20.94 24.11 28.85
CA GLN A 29 -19.53 24.07 29.25
C GLN A 29 -18.91 25.47 29.27
N LYS A 30 -18.12 25.81 30.31
CA LYS A 30 -17.42 27.10 30.42
C LYS A 30 -16.46 27.33 29.24
N GLU A 31 -15.96 26.24 28.68
CA GLU A 31 -15.12 26.07 27.50
C GLU A 31 -15.79 26.59 26.21
N LEU A 32 -17.10 26.82 26.18
CA LEU A 32 -17.79 27.39 25.02
C LEU A 32 -17.19 28.74 24.58
N LYS A 33 -16.67 29.54 25.53
CA LYS A 33 -15.96 30.79 25.22
C LYS A 33 -14.69 30.56 24.41
N LYS A 34 -14.01 29.42 24.59
CA LYS A 34 -12.83 29.01 23.80
C LYS A 34 -13.20 28.39 22.45
N ILE A 35 -14.40 27.80 22.34
CA ILE A 35 -14.85 27.05 21.14
C ILE A 35 -15.59 27.96 20.13
N ALA A 36 -16.37 28.92 20.61
CA ALA A 36 -17.26 29.76 19.79
C ALA A 36 -17.26 31.25 20.20
N GLY A 37 -16.35 31.68 21.09
CA GLY A 37 -16.25 33.07 21.55
C GLY A 37 -17.32 33.52 22.55
N VAL A 38 -18.43 32.79 22.68
CA VAL A 38 -19.61 33.17 23.48
C VAL A 38 -19.60 32.61 24.91
N LYS A 39 -20.25 33.30 25.86
CA LYS A 39 -20.43 32.81 27.24
C LYS A 39 -21.45 31.66 27.28
N HIS A 40 -21.12 30.56 27.96
CA HIS A 40 -22.02 29.41 28.14
C HIS A 40 -23.43 29.77 28.69
N ILE A 41 -24.41 28.91 28.35
CA ILE A 41 -25.77 28.96 28.90
C ILE A 41 -25.83 28.03 30.12
N PRO A 42 -26.19 28.51 31.33
CA PRO A 42 -26.19 27.65 32.50
C PRO A 42 -27.13 26.44 32.33
N LYS A 43 -26.67 25.27 32.75
CA LYS A 43 -27.35 23.97 32.55
C LYS A 43 -28.81 23.97 33.01
N SER A 44 -29.13 24.73 34.07
CA SER A 44 -30.49 24.93 34.62
C SER A 44 -31.50 25.55 33.65
N TYR A 45 -31.06 26.15 32.53
CA TYR A 45 -31.94 26.69 31.48
C TYR A 45 -32.05 25.78 30.25
N LEU A 46 -31.28 24.68 30.21
CA LEU A 46 -31.24 23.71 29.10
C LEU A 46 -31.84 22.35 29.48
N GLU A 47 -32.07 22.09 30.77
CA GLU A 47 -32.71 20.86 31.24
C GLU A 47 -34.24 20.99 31.18
N GLY A 48 -34.88 20.16 30.34
CA GLY A 48 -36.33 20.08 30.23
C GLY A 48 -37.00 21.11 29.30
N THR A 49 -36.22 21.97 28.63
CA THR A 49 -36.70 22.93 27.64
C THR A 49 -36.79 22.34 26.23
N SER A 50 -37.67 22.91 25.41
CA SER A 50 -37.90 22.48 24.02
C SER A 50 -36.78 22.91 23.07
N LYS A 51 -36.72 22.30 21.88
CA LYS A 51 -35.70 22.63 20.85
C LYS A 51 -35.84 24.09 20.40
N GLU A 52 -37.07 24.60 20.37
CA GLU A 52 -37.44 25.98 20.04
C GLU A 52 -36.92 26.97 21.09
N GLU A 53 -37.14 26.67 22.38
CA GLU A 53 -36.69 27.49 23.51
C GLU A 53 -35.15 27.52 23.62
N ILE A 54 -34.48 26.42 23.30
CA ILE A 54 -33.01 26.37 23.24
C ILE A 54 -32.49 27.33 22.15
N VAL A 55 -33.07 27.31 20.94
CA VAL A 55 -32.69 28.24 19.86
C VAL A 55 -33.04 29.69 20.23
N ASP A 56 -34.18 29.95 20.87
CA ASP A 56 -34.51 31.28 21.39
C ASP A 56 -33.44 31.77 22.36
N LYS A 57 -33.03 30.97 23.34
CA LYS A 57 -31.98 31.36 24.29
C LYS A 57 -30.60 31.53 23.65
N MET A 58 -30.29 30.78 22.60
CA MET A 58 -29.07 31.02 21.82
C MET A 58 -29.13 32.35 21.06
N VAL A 59 -30.25 32.66 20.40
CA VAL A 59 -30.40 33.92 19.63
C VAL A 59 -30.50 35.14 20.56
N GLU A 60 -31.23 35.04 21.67
CA GLU A 60 -31.35 36.09 22.70
C GLU A 60 -29.99 36.42 23.34
N ARG A 61 -29.18 35.40 23.63
CA ARG A 61 -27.94 35.58 24.41
C ARG A 61 -26.69 35.80 23.56
N PHE A 62 -26.68 35.36 22.31
CA PHE A 62 -25.52 35.45 21.41
C PHE A 62 -25.76 36.38 20.20
N GLY A 63 -27.02 36.64 19.84
CA GLY A 63 -27.36 37.23 18.54
C GLY A 63 -27.36 36.19 17.42
N LYS A 64 -28.05 36.50 16.31
CA LYS A 64 -28.29 35.55 15.21
C LYS A 64 -27.00 35.00 14.57
N PRO A 65 -25.98 35.80 14.20
CA PRO A 65 -24.77 35.25 13.55
C PRO A 65 -24.00 34.31 14.49
N ALA A 66 -23.83 34.71 15.74
CA ALA A 66 -23.09 33.92 16.72
C ALA A 66 -23.85 32.65 17.15
N ALA A 67 -25.19 32.65 17.16
CA ALA A 67 -25.98 31.43 17.37
C ALA A 67 -25.76 30.40 16.24
N VAL A 68 -25.71 30.84 14.98
CA VAL A 68 -25.42 29.97 13.82
C VAL A 68 -23.98 29.44 13.89
N ASN A 69 -22.99 30.31 14.14
CA ASN A 69 -21.59 29.90 14.26
C ASN A 69 -21.34 28.97 15.46
N THR A 70 -21.97 29.24 16.61
CA THR A 70 -21.90 28.37 17.80
C THR A 70 -22.47 26.99 17.50
N THR A 71 -23.61 26.91 16.79
CA THR A 71 -24.20 25.64 16.35
C THR A 71 -23.22 24.86 15.47
N LEU A 72 -22.60 25.52 14.47
CA LEU A 72 -21.61 24.90 13.59
C LEU A 72 -20.38 24.38 14.36
N CYS A 73 -19.81 25.17 15.27
CA CYS A 73 -18.66 24.77 16.08
C CYS A 73 -18.97 23.59 17.01
N ILE A 74 -20.17 23.56 17.61
CA ILE A 74 -20.58 22.43 18.47
C ILE A 74 -20.77 21.16 17.64
N LEU A 75 -21.45 21.23 16.49
CA LEU A 75 -21.65 20.06 15.61
C LEU A 75 -20.32 19.49 15.11
N LYS A 76 -19.36 20.35 14.70
CA LYS A 76 -17.99 19.95 14.35
C LYS A 76 -17.20 19.30 15.50
N LYS A 77 -17.58 19.56 16.76
CA LYS A 77 -17.00 18.89 17.94
C LYS A 77 -17.75 17.61 18.32
N MET A 78 -18.98 17.42 17.86
CA MET A 78 -19.85 16.32 18.28
C MET A 78 -19.69 15.03 17.48
N ASP A 79 -19.27 15.07 16.20
CA ASP A 79 -19.21 13.84 15.38
C ASP A 79 -18.01 13.74 14.41
N GLN A 80 -17.63 12.50 14.10
CA GLN A 80 -16.56 12.10 13.19
C GLN A 80 -17.12 11.47 11.90
N ASN A 81 -18.31 11.92 11.46
CA ASN A 81 -19.05 11.31 10.35
C ASN A 81 -19.24 12.36 9.22
N GLN A 82 -18.43 12.24 8.17
CA GLN A 82 -18.11 13.38 7.29
C GLN A 82 -19.26 13.81 6.35
N LEU A 83 -20.16 12.90 5.97
CA LEU A 83 -21.17 13.13 4.93
C LEU A 83 -22.39 13.94 5.39
N VAL A 84 -22.92 13.70 6.60
CA VAL A 84 -24.08 14.47 7.12
C VAL A 84 -23.68 15.92 7.42
N MET A 85 -22.42 16.11 7.85
CA MET A 85 -21.87 17.42 8.14
C MET A 85 -21.74 18.31 6.90
N GLU A 86 -21.49 17.78 5.69
CA GLU A 86 -21.32 18.63 4.49
C GLU A 86 -22.62 19.34 4.08
N GLU A 87 -23.78 18.67 4.11
CA GLU A 87 -25.06 19.33 3.80
C GLU A 87 -25.48 20.32 4.90
N GLN A 88 -25.34 19.94 6.17
CA GLN A 88 -25.68 20.83 7.31
C GLN A 88 -24.71 22.02 7.42
N GLU A 89 -23.41 21.84 7.16
CA GLU A 89 -22.43 22.93 7.10
C GLU A 89 -22.68 23.86 5.90
N LYS A 90 -23.06 23.32 4.74
CA LYS A 90 -23.45 24.13 3.58
C LYS A 90 -24.69 24.97 3.86
N LEU A 91 -25.69 24.39 4.54
CA LEU A 91 -26.90 25.11 4.98
C LEU A 91 -26.55 26.24 5.98
N LEU A 92 -25.73 25.94 7.00
CA LEU A 92 -25.33 26.91 8.02
C LEU A 92 -24.43 28.03 7.48
N LYS A 93 -23.53 27.74 6.52
CA LYS A 93 -22.72 28.76 5.84
C LYS A 93 -23.55 29.67 4.94
N SER A 94 -24.47 29.10 4.16
CA SER A 94 -25.42 29.88 3.36
C SER A 94 -26.25 30.81 4.26
N LEU A 95 -26.62 30.34 5.45
CA LEU A 95 -27.39 31.12 6.42
C LEU A 95 -26.57 32.23 7.09
N LEU A 96 -25.26 32.05 7.28
CA LEU A 96 -24.36 33.10 7.75
C LEU A 96 -24.23 34.22 6.71
N GLN A 97 -24.11 33.88 5.42
CA GLN A 97 -24.05 34.88 4.34
C GLN A 97 -25.37 35.68 4.24
N GLU A 98 -26.52 35.00 4.26
CA GLU A 98 -27.87 35.63 4.29
C GLU A 98 -28.05 36.65 5.44
N ILE A 99 -27.27 36.58 6.53
CA ILE A 99 -27.36 37.51 7.67
C ILE A 99 -26.40 38.69 7.53
N VAL A 100 -25.25 38.52 6.87
CA VAL A 100 -24.27 39.58 6.63
C VAL A 100 -24.79 40.54 5.55
N ASP A 101 -25.36 39.99 4.48
CA ASP A 101 -25.94 40.78 3.38
C ASP A 101 -27.18 41.61 3.84
N ASP A 102 -27.79 41.26 4.98
CA ASP A 102 -28.97 41.90 5.61
C ASP A 102 -28.57 43.05 6.58
N SER A 103 -27.27 43.32 6.78
CA SER A 103 -26.75 44.29 7.79
C SER A 103 -26.06 45.55 7.23
N ASP A 104 -25.91 45.67 5.92
CA ASP A 104 -25.14 46.76 5.28
C ASP A 104 -26.01 47.96 4.80
N GLU A 105 -27.28 48.08 5.23
CA GLU A 105 -28.21 49.16 4.81
C GLU A 105 -28.44 50.31 5.83
N ASP A 106 -27.84 50.29 7.03
CA ASP A 106 -28.06 51.34 8.06
C ASP A 106 -26.77 51.80 8.77
N SER A 107 -26.03 52.77 8.18
CA SER A 107 -25.58 54.01 8.85
C SER A 107 -24.57 54.82 8.01
N ASP A 108 -25.03 55.87 7.34
CA ASP A 108 -24.19 57.01 6.93
C ASP A 108 -24.02 58.00 8.12
N GLU A 109 -23.03 58.89 7.98
CA GLU A 109 -22.82 60.23 8.62
C GLU A 109 -21.52 60.44 9.45
N ASP A 110 -20.60 61.15 8.78
CA ASP A 110 -19.90 62.38 9.20
C ASP A 110 -18.61 62.44 10.06
N SER A 111 -17.70 63.26 9.53
CA SER A 111 -16.74 64.20 10.17
C SER A 111 -15.41 63.71 10.77
N ASP A 112 -14.36 63.80 9.94
CA ASP A 112 -13.31 64.85 9.95
C ASP A 112 -12.48 65.24 11.22
N GLU A 113 -11.20 65.49 10.93
CA GLU A 113 -10.23 66.46 11.50
C GLU A 113 -9.55 66.24 12.88
N ASP A 114 -8.24 65.94 12.78
CA ASP A 114 -7.07 66.68 13.32
C ASP A 114 -6.69 66.78 14.83
N SER A 115 -5.36 66.91 14.99
CA SER A 115 -4.56 67.55 16.07
C SER A 115 -4.22 66.78 17.37
N ASP A 116 -2.96 66.35 17.42
CA ASP A 116 -1.87 66.83 18.30
C ASP A 116 -1.98 66.92 19.84
N GLU A 117 -0.90 66.40 20.45
CA GLU A 117 -0.13 66.90 21.62
C GLU A 117 -0.72 66.95 23.05
N ASP A 118 -0.11 66.08 23.88
CA ASP A 118 0.56 66.37 25.17
C ASP A 118 -0.18 66.78 26.45
N SER A 119 0.32 66.15 27.53
CA SER A 119 0.43 66.68 28.91
C SER A 119 -0.88 66.80 29.73
N ASP A 120 -0.88 66.78 31.07
CA ASP A 120 0.19 66.51 32.05
C ASP A 120 -0.46 66.16 33.41
N SER A 121 0.27 65.43 34.28
CA SER A 121 0.34 65.63 35.76
C SER A 121 -0.96 65.66 36.64
N VAL A 122 -1.00 65.51 37.97
CA VAL A 122 -0.12 65.02 39.07
C VAL A 122 -1.01 64.92 40.34
N ALA A 123 -0.42 64.44 41.47
CA ALA A 123 -0.89 64.48 42.87
C ALA A 123 -1.60 63.19 43.34
N GLU A 124 -0.97 62.33 44.17
CA GLU A 124 -0.66 62.49 45.63
C GLU A 124 -1.93 62.28 46.49
N SER A 125 -1.95 61.60 47.65
CA SER A 125 -0.92 61.00 48.53
C SER A 125 -1.59 59.96 49.48
N GLU A 126 -0.96 59.15 50.36
CA GLU A 126 0.42 58.74 50.72
C GLU A 126 0.33 57.42 51.57
N GLU A 127 1.36 56.56 51.58
CA GLU A 127 1.69 55.52 52.62
C GLU A 127 0.67 54.35 52.86
N ASP A 128 1.05 53.11 53.25
CA ASP A 128 2.34 52.55 53.67
C ASP A 128 2.46 51.03 53.35
N SER A 129 3.64 50.44 53.59
CA SER A 129 4.11 49.09 53.22
C SER A 129 3.25 47.86 53.59
N ASP A 130 3.26 46.83 52.72
CA ASP A 130 3.76 45.47 53.03
C ASP A 130 4.01 44.66 51.73
N ASP A 131 4.85 43.62 51.79
CA ASP A 131 5.36 42.85 50.64
C ASP A 131 4.27 42.04 49.89
N ASP A 132 4.21 42.17 48.56
CA ASP A 132 3.46 41.23 47.68
C ASP A 132 4.27 40.91 46.39
N GLU A 133 4.47 39.62 46.13
CA GLU A 133 5.13 39.13 44.91
C GLU A 133 4.27 39.39 43.66
N PRO A 134 4.86 39.77 42.50
CA PRO A 134 4.11 39.87 41.25
C PRO A 134 3.69 38.46 40.80
N SER A 135 2.39 38.17 40.92
CA SER A 135 1.78 36.90 40.49
C SER A 135 1.65 36.80 38.96
N ASP A 136 2.78 36.81 38.25
CA ASP A 136 2.85 36.44 36.83
C ASP A 136 2.70 34.92 36.69
N THR A 137 1.46 34.41 36.72
CA THR A 137 1.17 33.06 36.24
C THR A 137 1.14 33.08 34.70
N PRO A 138 2.10 32.45 33.99
CA PRO A 138 2.08 32.44 32.54
C PRO A 138 0.88 31.64 32.04
N SER A 139 0.22 32.11 30.98
CA SER A 139 -0.76 31.26 30.27
C SER A 139 -0.03 30.04 29.73
N ALA A 140 -0.42 28.84 30.20
CA ALA A 140 0.25 27.60 29.84
C ALA A 140 0.21 27.34 28.32
N VAL A 141 1.35 27.55 27.67
CA VAL A 141 1.57 27.20 26.27
C VAL A 141 1.65 25.68 26.19
N THR A 142 0.63 25.05 25.59
CA THR A 142 0.65 23.62 25.30
C THR A 142 1.67 23.37 24.20
N CYS A 143 2.73 22.61 24.52
CA CYS A 143 3.71 22.15 23.55
C CYS A 143 2.99 21.29 22.50
N SER A 144 3.22 21.55 21.22
CA SER A 144 2.65 20.71 20.16
C SER A 144 3.26 19.30 20.22
N PRO A 145 2.52 18.25 19.78
CA PRO A 145 3.08 16.91 19.69
C PRO A 145 4.35 16.83 18.84
N GLU A 146 4.46 17.73 17.85
CA GLU A 146 5.60 17.87 16.93
C GLU A 146 6.83 18.44 17.64
N GLU A 147 6.69 19.52 18.41
CA GLU A 147 7.77 20.08 19.24
C GLU A 147 8.24 19.09 20.32
N PHE A 148 7.31 18.35 20.93
CA PHE A 148 7.65 17.35 21.95
C PHE A 148 8.48 16.19 21.37
N GLN A 149 8.10 15.70 20.17
CA GLN A 149 8.87 14.70 19.45
C GLN A 149 10.25 15.23 19.01
N LEU A 150 10.32 16.50 18.59
CA LEU A 150 11.55 17.20 18.22
C LEU A 150 12.50 17.41 19.41
N MET A 151 12.00 17.48 20.65
CA MET A 151 12.86 17.53 21.84
C MET A 151 13.46 16.17 22.20
N LYS A 152 12.69 15.08 22.04
CA LYS A 152 13.17 13.71 22.36
C LYS A 152 14.32 13.23 21.47
N GLN A 153 14.52 13.81 20.28
CA GLN A 153 15.69 13.50 19.45
C GLN A 153 17.03 13.95 20.07
N TYR A 154 17.00 14.88 21.03
CA TYR A 154 18.19 15.42 21.72
C TYR A 154 18.43 14.77 23.09
N THR A 155 17.84 13.60 23.35
CA THR A 155 17.99 12.88 24.63
C THR A 155 19.45 12.52 24.88
N VAL A 156 20.00 12.92 26.03
CA VAL A 156 21.38 12.65 26.45
C VAL A 156 21.43 11.74 27.67
N ASP A 157 22.38 10.82 27.70
CA ASP A 157 22.51 9.86 28.79
C ASP A 157 23.31 10.43 29.97
N VAL A 158 22.62 11.04 30.94
CA VAL A 158 23.29 11.68 32.09
C VAL A 158 23.71 10.64 33.14
N THR A 159 24.96 10.67 33.59
CA THR A 159 25.45 9.97 34.79
C THR A 159 25.91 10.97 35.84
N LEU A 160 25.63 10.70 37.12
CA LEU A 160 26.03 11.54 38.25
C LEU A 160 27.53 11.43 38.58
N ASP A 161 28.14 12.49 39.10
CA ASP A 161 29.53 12.49 39.59
C ASP A 161 29.60 12.38 41.14
N PRO A 162 30.06 11.23 41.68
CA PRO A 162 30.24 11.03 43.13
C PRO A 162 31.21 12.00 43.81
N LYS A 163 32.08 12.69 43.03
CA LYS A 163 33.00 13.70 43.57
C LYS A 163 32.27 14.96 44.03
N THR A 164 31.17 15.32 43.36
CA THR A 164 30.38 16.52 43.65
C THR A 164 29.28 16.26 44.69
N ALA A 165 28.82 15.01 44.81
CA ALA A 165 27.70 14.61 45.65
C ALA A 165 27.87 14.99 47.14
N ASN A 166 26.82 15.58 47.72
CA ASN A 166 26.75 15.85 49.16
C ASN A 166 26.87 14.54 49.96
N PRO A 167 27.61 14.51 51.09
CA PRO A 167 27.75 13.31 51.93
C PRO A 167 26.44 12.70 52.47
N GLY A 168 25.31 13.42 52.45
CA GLY A 168 23.99 12.86 52.76
C GLY A 168 23.37 12.02 51.64
N LEU A 169 23.84 12.17 50.38
CA LEU A 169 23.27 11.49 49.23
C LEU A 169 23.91 10.12 48.99
N VAL A 170 23.07 9.10 48.77
CA VAL A 170 23.49 7.78 48.30
C VAL A 170 23.28 7.71 46.79
N LEU A 171 24.31 7.25 46.06
CA LEU A 171 24.28 7.03 44.63
C LEU A 171 24.29 5.53 44.32
N SER A 172 23.55 5.08 43.30
CA SER A 172 23.66 3.71 42.78
C SER A 172 25.00 3.46 42.10
N ASP A 173 25.44 2.19 42.03
CA ASP A 173 26.70 1.75 41.38
C ASP A 173 26.82 2.12 39.88
N GLY A 174 25.70 2.46 39.22
CA GLY A 174 25.67 2.95 37.83
C GLY A 174 25.62 4.48 37.68
N GLY A 175 25.55 5.25 38.77
CA GLY A 175 25.40 6.71 38.74
C GLY A 175 24.08 7.20 38.11
N LYS A 176 23.04 6.36 38.05
CA LYS A 176 21.72 6.65 37.46
C LYS A 176 20.63 6.94 38.49
N GLN A 177 20.90 6.76 39.77
CA GLN A 177 19.93 6.97 40.83
C GLN A 177 20.59 7.72 41.99
N VAL A 178 19.82 8.64 42.58
CA VAL A 178 20.20 9.38 43.78
C VAL A 178 19.06 9.36 44.80
N THR A 179 19.40 9.03 46.04
CA THR A 179 18.49 9.03 47.20
C THR A 179 19.09 9.88 48.30
N ASP A 180 18.24 10.63 49.02
CA ASP A 180 18.63 11.18 50.31
C ASP A 180 18.77 10.03 51.33
N GLY A 181 19.85 10.03 52.10
CA GLY A 181 20.22 8.92 52.98
C GLY A 181 20.18 9.30 54.45
N ASP A 182 19.58 8.45 55.29
CA ASP A 182 19.40 8.65 56.74
C ASP A 182 20.69 8.93 57.54
N LYS A 183 21.87 8.74 56.94
CA LYS A 183 23.18 8.94 57.56
C LYS A 183 24.16 9.57 56.58
N ARG A 184 24.86 10.63 57.03
CA ARG A 184 26.03 11.17 56.33
C ARG A 184 27.12 10.10 56.18
N GLN A 185 27.63 9.96 54.97
CA GLN A 185 28.80 9.17 54.63
C GLN A 185 30.08 9.91 55.01
N ASP A 186 31.12 9.16 55.39
CA ASP A 186 32.45 9.69 55.65
C ASP A 186 33.25 9.68 54.33
N LEU A 187 33.25 10.82 53.63
CA LEU A 187 33.83 10.97 52.28
C LEU A 187 35.05 11.89 52.32
N PRO A 188 36.10 11.63 51.49
CA PRO A 188 37.24 12.52 51.38
C PRO A 188 36.84 13.95 50.99
N ASP A 189 37.48 14.92 51.64
CA ASP A 189 37.29 16.34 51.39
C ASP A 189 37.67 16.67 49.93
N ASN A 190 36.79 17.42 49.26
CA ASN A 190 36.92 17.77 47.84
C ASN A 190 36.31 19.16 47.62
N PRO A 191 37.06 20.15 47.08
CA PRO A 191 36.54 21.50 46.87
C PRO A 191 35.32 21.58 45.93
N GLU A 192 35.09 20.56 45.09
CA GLU A 192 33.93 20.49 44.18
C GLU A 192 32.67 19.88 44.82
N ARG A 193 32.71 19.53 46.12
CA ARG A 193 31.62 18.83 46.81
C ARG A 193 30.58 19.78 47.41
N PHE A 194 29.29 19.47 47.20
CA PHE A 194 28.20 20.19 47.86
C PHE A 194 28.15 19.86 49.36
N ASN A 195 28.55 20.81 50.22
CA ASN A 195 28.67 20.57 51.66
C ASN A 195 27.44 20.97 52.50
N ARG A 196 26.48 21.70 51.90
CA ARG A 196 25.24 22.18 52.55
C ARG A 196 23.98 21.61 51.88
N SER A 197 23.74 21.94 50.62
CA SER A 197 22.56 21.48 49.87
C SER A 197 22.66 20.00 49.49
N PRO A 198 21.58 19.19 49.60
CA PRO A 198 21.58 17.77 49.25
C PRO A 198 21.55 17.62 47.72
N SER A 199 22.66 17.93 47.06
CA SER A 199 22.75 18.02 45.60
C SER A 199 23.97 17.28 45.03
N VAL A 200 23.91 16.97 43.74
CA VAL A 200 24.96 16.30 42.95
C VAL A 200 24.90 16.79 41.49
N LEU A 201 26.05 16.92 40.82
CA LEU A 201 26.12 17.24 39.39
C LEU A 201 26.18 15.97 38.53
N GLY A 202 25.75 16.09 37.28
CA GLY A 202 26.15 15.20 36.22
C GLY A 202 27.66 15.28 35.96
N LYS A 203 28.24 14.17 35.53
CA LYS A 203 29.66 13.98 35.24
C LYS A 203 30.12 14.65 33.95
N GLU A 204 29.20 14.88 33.03
CA GLU A 204 29.45 15.57 31.76
C GLU A 204 28.70 16.91 31.73
N GLY A 205 29.36 17.91 31.13
CA GLY A 205 28.86 19.28 31.03
C GLY A 205 28.93 19.79 29.61
N PHE A 206 27.84 20.42 29.18
CA PHE A 206 27.58 20.87 27.82
C PHE A 206 28.21 22.24 27.59
N ASP A 207 29.04 22.37 26.55
CA ASP A 207 29.63 23.63 26.09
C ASP A 207 28.92 24.21 24.85
N SER A 208 28.16 23.39 24.13
CA SER A 208 27.40 23.76 22.94
C SER A 208 26.30 22.73 22.63
N GLY A 209 25.32 23.11 21.80
CA GLY A 209 24.25 22.23 21.33
C GLY A 209 22.98 22.19 22.20
N ARG A 210 22.06 21.29 21.84
CA ARG A 210 20.80 21.03 22.56
C ARG A 210 20.89 19.68 23.25
N ALA A 211 20.35 19.58 24.47
CA ALA A 211 20.38 18.38 25.29
C ALA A 211 19.04 18.21 26.02
N TYR A 212 18.60 16.97 26.23
CA TYR A 212 17.36 16.67 26.96
C TYR A 212 17.56 15.49 27.89
N TRP A 213 17.05 15.58 29.12
CA TRP A 213 17.09 14.48 30.08
C TRP A 213 15.84 14.44 30.95
N GLU A 214 15.40 13.24 31.29
CA GLU A 214 14.19 12.96 32.08
C GLU A 214 14.55 12.38 33.46
N PRO A 215 14.49 13.17 34.55
CA PRO A 215 14.51 12.64 35.91
C PRO A 215 13.10 12.16 36.31
N GLU A 216 13.03 10.97 36.89
CA GLU A 216 11.81 10.36 37.45
C GLU A 216 11.87 10.34 38.98
N GLY A 217 10.81 10.81 39.63
CA GLY A 217 10.63 10.83 41.09
C GLY A 217 9.19 11.18 41.46
N GLU A 218 8.73 10.81 42.66
CA GLU A 218 7.31 10.89 43.07
C GLU A 218 6.77 12.32 43.31
N ALA A 219 7.62 13.35 43.25
CA ALA A 219 7.21 14.76 43.35
C ALA A 219 7.69 15.54 42.12
N GLN A 220 6.75 15.88 41.22
CA GLN A 220 6.91 16.74 40.04
C GLN A 220 8.02 16.34 39.04
N LYS A 221 7.64 15.59 38.00
CA LYS A 221 8.48 15.29 36.83
C LYS A 221 8.81 16.56 36.03
N GLY A 222 9.91 17.23 36.35
CA GLY A 222 10.46 18.36 35.59
C GLY A 222 11.65 17.94 34.72
N GLY A 223 11.46 17.83 33.41
CA GLY A 223 12.54 17.60 32.43
C GLY A 223 13.14 18.92 31.94
N GLY A 224 14.47 19.04 31.90
CA GLY A 224 15.18 20.24 31.45
C GLY A 224 15.69 20.14 30.01
N VAL A 225 15.63 21.25 29.26
CA VAL A 225 16.05 21.39 27.86
C VAL A 225 16.76 22.74 27.67
N PRO A 226 18.03 22.84 27.25
CA PRO A 226 18.54 24.05 26.62
C PRO A 226 17.78 24.28 25.31
N GLY A 227 17.06 25.39 25.23
CA GLY A 227 15.93 25.60 24.32
C GLY A 227 16.28 25.65 22.83
N LEU A 228 15.24 25.75 21.99
CA LEU A 228 15.35 25.73 20.52
C LEU A 228 16.05 26.96 19.91
N ARG A 229 16.47 27.95 20.71
CA ARG A 229 17.28 29.12 20.30
C ARG A 229 18.46 29.30 21.26
N GLU A 230 19.56 29.88 20.78
CA GLU A 230 20.74 30.17 21.61
C GLU A 230 20.34 30.96 22.88
N GLY A 231 20.88 30.57 24.04
CA GLY A 231 20.66 31.27 25.30
C GLY A 231 19.32 31.01 26.01
N GLN A 232 18.72 29.82 25.86
CA GLN A 232 17.47 29.42 26.53
C GLN A 232 17.62 28.15 27.39
N VAL A 233 16.88 28.04 28.50
CA VAL A 233 16.68 26.79 29.27
C VAL A 233 15.22 26.65 29.67
N SER A 234 14.58 25.58 29.19
CA SER A 234 13.16 25.25 29.35
C SER A 234 12.94 24.03 30.25
N PHE A 235 11.84 24.03 30.99
CA PHE A 235 11.37 22.93 31.84
C PHE A 235 10.00 22.45 31.37
N TYR A 236 9.79 21.13 31.34
CA TYR A 236 8.56 20.51 30.84
C TYR A 236 8.03 19.43 31.78
N ASN A 237 6.70 19.34 31.87
CA ASN A 237 5.99 18.21 32.49
C ASN A 237 5.72 17.17 31.40
N VAL A 238 6.47 16.07 31.46
CA VAL A 238 6.46 14.97 30.49
C VAL A 238 5.10 14.27 30.41
N GLU A 239 4.40 14.15 31.54
CA GLU A 239 3.13 13.41 31.65
C GLU A 239 1.94 14.26 31.18
N ALA A 240 1.89 15.53 31.58
CA ALA A 240 0.85 16.47 31.14
C ALA A 240 1.09 17.04 29.72
N ARG A 241 2.25 16.76 29.11
CA ARG A 241 2.73 17.39 27.85
C ARG A 241 2.68 18.92 27.88
N SER A 242 2.88 19.50 29.07
CA SER A 242 2.79 20.94 29.29
C SER A 242 4.17 21.53 29.56
N HIS A 243 4.41 22.70 28.96
CA HIS A 243 5.55 23.53 29.35
C HIS A 243 5.39 24.02 30.81
N ILE A 244 6.47 24.00 31.59
CA ILE A 244 6.52 24.51 32.97
C ILE A 244 7.06 25.94 32.97
N TYR A 245 8.28 26.15 32.45
CA TYR A 245 8.96 27.44 32.51
C TYR A 245 10.11 27.54 31.50
N THR A 246 10.44 28.74 30.99
CA THR A 246 11.64 28.97 30.16
C THR A 246 12.40 30.20 30.62
N PHE A 247 13.69 30.02 30.93
CA PHE A 247 14.66 31.10 30.99
C PHE A 247 15.09 31.49 29.57
N THR A 248 15.02 32.79 29.24
CA THR A 248 15.42 33.34 27.94
C THR A 248 16.45 34.45 28.09
N GLY A 249 17.38 34.58 27.14
CA GLY A 249 18.38 35.65 27.12
C GLY A 249 19.59 35.38 28.01
N CYS A 250 19.84 34.12 28.36
CA CYS A 250 20.96 33.73 29.20
C CYS A 250 22.27 33.74 28.40
N SER A 251 23.27 34.48 28.87
CA SER A 251 24.65 34.37 28.41
C SER A 251 25.41 33.35 29.26
N PHE A 252 25.86 32.26 28.64
CA PHE A 252 26.59 31.19 29.33
C PHE A 252 28.09 31.32 29.12
N SER A 253 28.84 31.62 30.19
CA SER A 253 30.29 31.72 30.19
C SER A 253 30.95 30.48 30.82
N GLY A 254 30.75 29.32 30.19
CA GLY A 254 31.36 28.05 30.63
C GLY A 254 30.51 26.83 30.27
N LYS A 255 30.95 25.65 30.74
CA LYS A 255 30.19 24.40 30.62
C LYS A 255 29.01 24.37 31.59
N LEU A 256 27.82 24.04 31.09
CA LEU A 256 26.63 23.81 31.90
C LEU A 256 26.55 22.34 32.31
N PHE A 257 26.43 22.07 33.62
CA PHE A 257 26.26 20.72 34.15
C PHE A 257 24.82 20.54 34.64
N PRO A 258 24.15 19.41 34.33
CA PRO A 258 22.85 19.11 34.90
C PRO A 258 23.03 18.86 36.41
N PHE A 259 22.17 19.42 37.25
CA PHE A 259 22.20 19.22 38.70
C PHE A 259 20.94 18.50 39.18
N PHE A 260 21.08 17.72 40.24
CA PHE A 260 20.01 16.91 40.82
C PHE A 260 20.02 17.11 42.33
N SER A 261 18.85 17.37 42.91
CA SER A 261 18.68 17.63 44.34
C SER A 261 17.35 16.99 44.81
N PRO A 262 17.35 15.80 45.42
CA PRO A 262 16.13 15.23 45.98
C PRO A 262 15.63 16.08 47.15
N CYS A 263 14.35 16.43 47.14
CA CYS A 263 13.72 17.19 48.21
C CYS A 263 13.45 16.29 49.42
N GLY A 264 14.08 16.59 50.56
CA GLY A 264 13.78 15.95 51.83
C GLY A 264 12.44 16.47 52.39
N ASN A 265 11.49 15.58 52.63
CA ASN A 265 10.27 15.91 53.38
C ASN A 265 10.61 16.08 54.87
N GLU A 266 10.34 17.26 55.44
CA GLU A 266 10.26 17.48 56.88
C GLU A 266 9.09 16.66 57.46
N GLY A 267 9.30 15.38 57.73
CA GLY A 267 8.21 14.50 58.20
C GLY A 267 8.48 13.00 58.29
N GLY A 268 9.67 12.50 57.94
CA GLY A 268 10.07 11.12 58.25
C GLY A 268 9.23 10.02 57.59
N ARG A 269 8.84 10.21 56.31
CA ARG A 269 8.25 9.16 55.47
C ARG A 269 8.92 9.15 54.10
N ASN A 270 9.50 8.00 53.75
CA ASN A 270 10.09 7.59 52.47
C ASN A 270 10.40 8.72 51.47
N ALA A 271 11.66 9.16 51.41
CA ALA A 271 12.16 9.90 50.26
C ALA A 271 12.26 8.94 49.06
N ALA A 272 11.42 9.14 48.05
CA ALA A 272 11.48 8.35 46.82
C ALA A 272 12.82 8.62 46.07
N PRO A 273 13.45 7.59 45.48
CA PRO A 273 14.65 7.78 44.68
C PRO A 273 14.37 8.67 43.46
N MET A 274 15.28 9.60 43.16
CA MET A 274 15.36 10.17 41.82
C MET A 274 16.12 9.21 40.90
N ILE A 275 15.47 8.77 39.84
CA ILE A 275 16.01 7.88 38.81
C ILE A 275 16.18 8.68 37.53
N ILE A 276 17.38 8.68 36.96
CA ILE A 276 17.66 9.26 35.64
C ILE A 276 17.28 8.19 34.61
N CYS A 277 16.15 8.38 33.93
CA CYS A 277 15.66 7.41 32.97
C CYS A 277 16.26 7.68 31.58
N VAL A 278 16.77 6.61 30.96
CA VAL A 278 16.87 6.54 29.50
C VAL A 278 15.52 6.02 29.02
N THR A 279 14.77 6.83 28.27
CA THR A 279 13.58 6.31 27.60
C THR A 279 14.03 5.31 26.54
N ASP A 280 13.72 4.04 26.77
CA ASP A 280 14.11 2.94 25.90
C ASP A 280 13.57 3.16 24.49
N GLN A 281 14.47 3.23 23.51
CA GLN A 281 14.13 3.45 22.10
C GLN A 281 13.68 2.17 21.37
N SER A 282 13.23 1.16 22.11
CA SER A 282 12.93 -0.18 21.59
C SER A 282 11.60 -0.34 20.85
N GLN A 283 10.75 0.70 20.75
CA GLN A 283 9.55 0.67 19.92
C GLN A 283 9.85 1.00 18.44
N ASP A 284 9.44 0.09 17.55
CA ASP A 284 9.41 0.30 16.10
C ASP A 284 8.29 1.29 15.75
N TRP A 285 8.67 2.47 15.26
CA TRP A 285 7.74 3.47 14.74
C TRP A 285 7.95 3.58 13.21
N PRO A 286 6.89 3.51 12.37
CA PRO A 286 7.01 3.76 10.94
C PRO A 286 7.43 5.23 10.68
N PRO A 287 8.09 5.55 9.56
CA PRO A 287 8.44 6.94 9.24
C PRO A 287 7.19 7.82 9.31
N SER A 288 7.34 9.01 9.89
CA SER A 288 6.22 9.93 10.06
C SER A 288 5.63 10.32 8.70
N SER A 289 4.34 10.70 8.70
CA SER A 289 3.67 11.16 7.48
C SER A 289 4.27 12.44 6.86
N GLN A 290 5.26 13.05 7.51
CA GLN A 290 6.06 14.13 6.95
C GLN A 290 7.39 13.61 6.37
N GLU A 291 8.11 12.73 7.06
CA GLU A 291 9.36 12.12 6.54
C GLU A 291 9.13 11.36 5.22
N GLU A 292 8.02 10.62 5.08
CA GLU A 292 7.69 9.96 3.81
C GLU A 292 7.42 10.99 2.70
N LYS A 293 6.73 12.11 3.00
CA LYS A 293 6.49 13.19 2.02
C LYS A 293 7.79 13.86 1.61
N ASP A 294 8.65 14.16 2.58
CA ASP A 294 9.96 14.77 2.34
C ASP A 294 10.82 13.83 1.49
N PHE A 295 10.87 12.53 1.84
CA PHE A 295 11.55 11.48 1.08
C PHE A 295 11.10 11.40 -0.38
N GLN A 296 9.79 11.39 -0.65
CA GLN A 296 9.29 11.40 -2.04
C GLN A 296 9.62 12.74 -2.73
N SER A 297 9.47 13.87 -2.02
CA SER A 297 9.71 15.20 -2.60
C SER A 297 11.14 15.42 -3.11
N MET A 298 12.14 14.76 -2.53
CA MET A 298 13.52 14.90 -2.99
C MET A 298 13.81 14.12 -4.28
N LYS A 299 13.03 13.07 -4.59
CA LYS A 299 13.27 12.23 -5.79
C LYS A 299 13.07 12.99 -7.10
N GLN A 300 12.31 14.08 -7.11
CA GLN A 300 12.17 14.95 -8.28
C GLN A 300 13.51 15.60 -8.70
N TYR A 301 14.50 15.69 -7.80
CA TYR A 301 15.82 16.28 -8.04
C TYR A 301 16.88 15.24 -8.46
N THR A 302 16.44 14.06 -8.93
CA THR A 302 17.35 12.98 -9.31
C THR A 302 18.29 13.39 -10.45
N VAL A 303 19.58 13.10 -10.28
CA VAL A 303 20.65 13.33 -11.27
C VAL A 303 21.40 12.04 -11.57
N ASP A 304 21.72 11.80 -12.84
CA ASP A 304 22.51 10.64 -13.25
C ASP A 304 24.01 10.91 -13.09
N VAL A 305 24.58 10.48 -11.96
CA VAL A 305 26.01 10.69 -11.63
C VAL A 305 26.88 9.61 -12.30
N THR A 306 27.99 10.01 -12.92
CA THR A 306 29.05 9.09 -13.39
C THR A 306 30.34 9.33 -12.63
N LEU A 307 31.18 8.29 -12.49
CA LEU A 307 32.48 8.38 -11.83
C LEU A 307 33.56 8.96 -12.77
N ASP A 308 34.47 9.79 -12.26
CA ASP A 308 35.60 10.32 -13.05
C ASP A 308 36.90 9.51 -12.88
N PRO A 309 37.36 8.76 -13.92
CA PRO A 309 38.60 8.00 -13.89
C PRO A 309 39.88 8.83 -13.71
N LYS A 310 39.84 10.14 -13.95
CA LYS A 310 40.98 11.04 -13.69
C LYS A 310 41.25 11.19 -12.20
N THR A 311 40.20 11.23 -11.40
CA THR A 311 40.26 11.41 -9.94
C THR A 311 40.56 10.11 -9.20
N ALA A 312 40.17 8.97 -9.77
CA ALA A 312 40.27 7.65 -9.18
C ALA A 312 41.66 7.29 -8.64
N ASN A 313 41.75 6.83 -7.39
CA ASN A 313 42.97 6.22 -6.88
C ASN A 313 43.38 5.00 -7.73
N PRO A 314 44.68 4.78 -8.04
CA PRO A 314 45.11 3.65 -8.85
C PRO A 314 44.80 2.24 -8.30
N SER A 315 44.36 2.05 -7.05
CA SER A 315 43.84 0.75 -6.59
C SER A 315 42.39 0.48 -7.02
N LEU A 316 41.67 1.49 -7.49
CA LEU A 316 40.25 1.38 -7.85
C LEU A 316 40.04 0.79 -9.24
N VAL A 317 39.10 -0.14 -9.33
CA VAL A 317 38.59 -0.70 -10.58
C VAL A 317 37.19 -0.15 -10.82
N LEU A 318 36.93 0.29 -12.05
CA LEU A 318 35.67 0.91 -12.49
C LEU A 318 35.00 0.04 -13.55
N SER A 319 33.67 0.06 -13.61
CA SER A 319 32.90 -0.53 -14.71
C SER A 319 32.92 0.36 -15.96
N ASP A 320 32.68 -0.26 -17.13
CA ASP A 320 32.66 0.43 -18.44
C ASP A 320 31.60 1.55 -18.53
N ASP A 321 30.50 1.43 -17.77
CA ASP A 321 29.43 2.43 -17.66
C ASP A 321 29.76 3.59 -16.69
N GLY A 322 30.88 3.51 -15.96
CA GLY A 322 31.28 4.50 -14.95
C GLY A 322 30.35 4.56 -13.72
N LYS A 323 29.55 3.52 -13.45
CA LYS A 323 28.59 3.48 -12.31
C LYS A 323 29.08 2.68 -11.12
N GLN A 324 30.05 1.77 -11.28
CA GLN A 324 30.50 0.86 -10.23
C GLN A 324 31.96 1.11 -9.87
N VAL A 325 32.30 0.98 -8.58
CA VAL A 325 33.67 1.07 -8.09
C VAL A 325 33.97 0.05 -7.00
N THR A 326 35.13 -0.63 -7.14
CA THR A 326 35.70 -1.58 -6.19
C THR A 326 37.17 -1.27 -5.92
N ASP A 327 37.67 -1.55 -4.71
CA ASP A 327 39.10 -1.62 -4.46
C ASP A 327 39.65 -2.97 -4.95
N GLY A 328 40.60 -2.94 -5.89
CA GLY A 328 41.08 -4.13 -6.62
C GLY A 328 42.27 -4.85 -6.00
N ASP A 329 42.61 -4.57 -4.72
CA ASP A 329 43.85 -4.93 -3.98
C ASP A 329 45.18 -4.46 -4.59
N LYS A 330 45.26 -4.42 -5.92
CA LYS A 330 46.48 -4.13 -6.68
C LYS A 330 46.43 -2.71 -7.21
N ARG A 331 47.43 -1.93 -6.81
CA ARG A 331 47.67 -0.60 -7.39
C ARG A 331 48.08 -0.74 -8.85
N GLN A 332 47.29 -0.16 -9.75
CA GLN A 332 47.55 -0.09 -11.19
C GLN A 332 48.63 0.96 -11.49
N ASP A 333 49.35 0.77 -12.61
CA ASP A 333 50.32 1.73 -13.12
C ASP A 333 49.61 2.79 -13.98
N LEU A 334 48.97 3.75 -13.30
CA LEU A 334 48.28 4.88 -13.92
C LEU A 334 49.09 6.17 -13.77
N PRO A 335 49.11 7.04 -14.79
CA PRO A 335 49.80 8.32 -14.69
C PRO A 335 49.20 9.17 -13.57
N ASP A 336 50.06 9.72 -12.71
CA ASP A 336 49.66 10.70 -11.71
C ASP A 336 49.29 12.02 -12.39
N ASN A 337 48.30 12.70 -11.81
CA ASN A 337 47.82 14.00 -12.24
C ASN A 337 47.33 14.77 -10.99
N PRO A 338 47.16 16.11 -11.04
CA PRO A 338 46.76 16.89 -9.87
C PRO A 338 45.40 16.45 -9.27
N GLU A 339 44.47 16.02 -10.11
CA GLU A 339 43.10 15.62 -9.76
C GLU A 339 43.02 14.24 -9.09
N ARG A 340 44.06 13.39 -9.21
CA ARG A 340 44.06 12.00 -8.76
C ARG A 340 44.32 11.82 -7.26
N PHE A 341 43.48 11.06 -6.57
CA PHE A 341 43.78 10.62 -5.20
C PHE A 341 44.97 9.64 -5.17
N ASN A 342 45.98 9.91 -4.33
CA ASN A 342 47.21 9.11 -4.32
C ASN A 342 47.34 8.09 -3.17
N ARG A 343 46.60 8.28 -2.06
CA ARG A 343 46.74 7.47 -0.83
C ARG A 343 45.50 6.65 -0.49
N ALA A 344 44.36 7.30 -0.27
CA ALA A 344 43.10 6.63 0.05
C ALA A 344 42.36 6.18 -1.22
N PRO A 345 41.62 5.06 -1.20
CA PRO A 345 40.89 4.52 -2.35
C PRO A 345 39.62 5.33 -2.62
N ASN A 346 39.79 6.58 -3.03
CA ASN A 346 38.72 7.56 -3.23
C ASN A 346 38.56 7.90 -4.73
N ILE A 347 37.35 8.33 -5.09
CA ILE A 347 36.99 8.81 -6.43
C ILE A 347 35.86 9.84 -6.32
N LEU A 348 35.81 10.77 -7.29
CA LEU A 348 34.72 11.74 -7.40
C LEU A 348 33.73 11.37 -8.51
N GLY A 349 32.50 11.87 -8.38
CA GLY A 349 31.62 12.07 -9.51
C GLY A 349 32.23 13.03 -10.53
N LYS A 350 31.90 12.85 -11.80
CA LYS A 350 32.36 13.66 -12.93
C LYS A 350 31.55 14.95 -13.06
N GLU A 351 30.26 14.86 -12.78
CA GLU A 351 29.34 15.98 -12.67
C GLU A 351 29.46 16.62 -11.28
N GLY A 352 29.46 17.96 -11.22
CA GLY A 352 29.53 18.72 -9.98
C GLY A 352 28.63 19.95 -9.99
N PHE A 353 28.11 20.29 -8.82
CA PHE A 353 27.02 21.23 -8.57
C PHE A 353 27.55 22.52 -7.92
N ASP A 354 27.21 23.67 -8.49
CA ASP A 354 27.54 25.01 -8.00
C ASP A 354 26.27 25.83 -7.64
N SER A 355 25.09 25.22 -7.81
CA SER A 355 23.76 25.73 -7.52
C SER A 355 22.74 24.58 -7.58
N GLY A 356 21.53 24.83 -7.06
CA GLY A 356 20.37 23.96 -7.17
C GLY A 356 20.35 22.76 -6.22
N ARG A 357 19.39 21.88 -6.52
CA ARG A 357 19.11 20.65 -5.77
C ARG A 357 19.50 19.43 -6.59
N ALA A 358 20.11 18.44 -5.96
CA ALA A 358 20.56 17.21 -6.60
C ALA A 358 20.35 15.98 -5.69
N TYR A 359 19.87 14.88 -6.26
CA TYR A 359 19.66 13.62 -5.57
C TYR A 359 20.26 12.44 -6.35
N TRP A 360 20.94 11.52 -5.67
CA TRP A 360 21.37 10.25 -6.27
C TRP A 360 21.35 9.12 -5.24
N GLU A 361 21.13 7.89 -5.72
CA GLU A 361 21.11 6.69 -4.87
C GLU A 361 22.33 5.80 -5.15
N VAL A 362 22.93 5.25 -4.09
CA VAL A 362 24.10 4.38 -4.16
C VAL A 362 23.84 3.08 -3.41
N TYR A 363 23.94 1.96 -4.12
CA TYR A 363 23.92 0.64 -3.51
C TYR A 363 25.30 0.32 -2.90
N VAL A 364 25.26 -0.03 -1.62
CA VAL A 364 26.39 -0.37 -0.74
C VAL A 364 26.20 -1.73 -0.07
N GLY A 365 25.19 -2.49 -0.48
CA GLY A 365 24.84 -3.79 0.09
C GLY A 365 25.95 -4.82 -0.09
N GLY A 366 26.30 -5.50 1.00
CA GLY A 366 27.42 -6.44 1.05
C GLY A 366 28.75 -5.82 1.49
N LYS A 367 28.87 -4.48 1.52
CA LYS A 367 30.07 -3.80 2.04
C LYS A 367 30.14 -3.80 3.57
N THR A 368 31.37 -3.78 4.06
CA THR A 368 31.69 -3.72 5.50
C THR A 368 32.08 -2.32 5.91
N ASP A 369 32.82 -1.62 5.05
CA ASP A 369 33.40 -0.29 5.25
C ASP A 369 33.28 0.52 3.95
N TRP A 370 32.89 1.79 4.04
CA TRP A 370 32.80 2.75 2.91
C TRP A 370 32.62 4.18 3.41
N ASP A 371 32.86 5.16 2.54
CA ASP A 371 32.48 6.57 2.72
C ASP A 371 31.71 7.09 1.49
N LEU A 372 30.67 7.89 1.73
CA LEU A 372 29.77 8.44 0.71
C LEU A 372 29.33 9.86 1.07
N GLY A 373 29.30 10.80 0.12
CA GLY A 373 28.76 12.14 0.36
C GLY A 373 29.08 13.14 -0.74
N VAL A 374 29.36 14.39 -0.36
CA VAL A 374 29.83 15.45 -1.26
C VAL A 374 31.10 16.11 -0.76
N VAL A 375 31.90 16.63 -1.69
CA VAL A 375 33.15 17.35 -1.41
C VAL A 375 33.30 18.59 -2.27
N LYS A 376 33.99 19.60 -1.75
CA LYS A 376 34.33 20.81 -2.50
C LYS A 376 35.41 20.52 -3.57
N GLU A 377 35.35 21.21 -4.70
CA GLU A 377 36.31 21.06 -5.80
C GLU A 377 37.78 21.21 -5.34
N SER A 378 38.00 22.14 -4.41
CA SER A 378 39.29 22.57 -3.88
C SER A 378 39.89 21.68 -2.78
N ILE A 379 39.33 20.48 -2.51
CA ILE A 379 39.90 19.57 -1.51
C ILE A 379 41.33 19.15 -1.85
N SER A 380 42.16 18.92 -0.84
CA SER A 380 43.43 18.23 -1.05
C SER A 380 43.19 16.76 -1.42
N ARG A 381 43.82 16.32 -2.51
CA ARG A 381 43.74 14.95 -3.03
C ARG A 381 45.00 14.13 -2.78
N LYS A 382 46.00 14.73 -2.12
CA LYS A 382 47.34 14.15 -1.91
C LYS A 382 47.64 14.02 -0.42
N GLY A 383 48.23 12.89 -0.03
CA GLY A 383 48.69 12.65 1.35
C GLY A 383 47.61 12.10 2.27
N GLY A 384 47.68 12.41 3.57
CA GLY A 384 46.61 12.10 4.52
C GLY A 384 45.46 13.10 4.39
N ILE A 385 44.25 12.61 4.21
CA ILE A 385 43.04 13.43 4.09
C ILE A 385 42.21 13.24 5.37
N THR A 386 41.96 14.32 6.09
CA THR A 386 41.00 14.33 7.20
C THR A 386 39.65 14.77 6.62
N LEU A 387 38.71 13.83 6.60
CA LEU A 387 37.33 14.12 6.24
C LEU A 387 36.71 14.98 7.36
N CYS A 388 36.25 16.19 7.04
CA CYS A 388 35.40 17.06 7.86
C CYS A 388 34.88 18.26 7.03
N PRO A 389 33.82 18.96 7.47
CA PRO A 389 33.25 20.09 6.73
C PRO A 389 34.23 21.25 6.52
N GLU A 390 35.13 21.52 7.47
CA GLU A 390 36.14 22.58 7.40
C GLU A 390 37.15 22.32 6.28
N ASN A 391 37.45 21.05 6.02
CA ASN A 391 38.27 20.62 4.88
C ASN A 391 37.45 20.46 3.59
N GLY A 392 36.14 20.75 3.60
CA GLY A 392 35.25 20.66 2.44
C GLY A 392 34.67 19.26 2.19
N PHE A 393 34.44 18.45 3.22
CA PHE A 393 33.84 17.11 3.13
C PHE A 393 32.56 17.01 3.97
N TRP A 394 31.44 16.63 3.35
CA TRP A 394 30.17 16.32 4.01
C TRP A 394 29.82 14.87 3.69
N VAL A 395 30.19 13.96 4.60
CA VAL A 395 30.30 12.54 4.32
C VAL A 395 29.66 11.69 5.43
N LEU A 396 28.97 10.64 4.99
CA LEU A 396 28.49 9.52 5.80
C LEU A 396 29.44 8.32 5.59
N GLY A 397 29.94 7.73 6.67
CA GLY A 397 30.83 6.58 6.64
C GLY A 397 30.27 5.36 7.36
N LEU A 398 30.59 4.16 6.87
CA LEU A 398 30.43 2.89 7.59
C LEU A 398 31.80 2.33 7.96
N ARG A 399 31.95 1.82 9.17
CA ARG A 399 33.12 1.07 9.65
C ARG A 399 32.74 -0.20 10.38
N ASN A 400 33.56 -1.24 10.28
CA ASN A 400 33.41 -2.50 11.02
C ASN A 400 32.01 -3.14 10.86
N ARG A 401 31.42 -3.10 9.66
CA ARG A 401 30.10 -3.66 9.28
C ARG A 401 28.86 -3.01 9.90
N LYS A 402 28.98 -2.32 11.04
CA LYS A 402 27.85 -1.84 11.86
C LYS A 402 27.95 -0.39 12.36
N LYS A 403 29.14 0.23 12.43
CA LYS A 403 29.28 1.58 13.01
C LYS A 403 29.15 2.63 11.91
N TYR A 404 28.06 3.38 11.92
CA TYR A 404 27.83 4.49 10.99
C TYR A 404 28.31 5.80 11.61
N TRP A 405 28.79 6.73 10.79
CA TRP A 405 29.36 7.99 11.25
C TRP A 405 28.95 9.14 10.35
N ALA A 406 28.41 10.21 10.93
CA ALA A 406 28.35 11.51 10.29
C ALA A 406 29.68 12.23 10.54
N VAL A 407 30.39 12.57 9.47
CA VAL A 407 31.73 13.16 9.59
C VAL A 407 31.63 14.67 9.77
N THR A 408 31.51 15.11 11.02
CA THR A 408 31.58 16.51 11.48
C THR A 408 32.96 16.82 12.10
N HIS A 409 33.15 18.00 12.71
CA HIS A 409 34.37 18.33 13.47
C HIS A 409 34.68 17.36 14.63
N SER A 410 33.67 16.62 15.11
CA SER A 410 33.77 15.57 16.11
C SER A 410 32.89 14.40 15.66
N PRO A 411 33.44 13.37 14.98
CA PRO A 411 32.66 12.36 14.28
C PRO A 411 31.60 11.70 15.17
N PHE A 412 30.33 11.92 14.82
CA PHE A 412 29.20 11.40 15.58
C PHE A 412 28.85 9.98 15.11
N CYS A 413 28.85 9.02 16.04
CA CYS A 413 28.44 7.65 15.73
C CYS A 413 26.91 7.56 15.65
N LEU A 414 26.40 7.21 14.49
CA LEU A 414 24.97 6.99 14.23
C LEU A 414 24.62 5.53 14.55
N ASP A 415 23.62 5.30 15.40
CA ASP A 415 23.09 3.97 15.67
C ASP A 415 21.88 3.69 14.75
N LEU A 416 22.15 3.08 13.58
CA LEU A 416 21.12 2.81 12.58
C LEU A 416 20.46 1.45 12.84
N ARG A 417 19.23 1.47 13.34
CA ARG A 417 18.40 0.27 13.61
C ARG A 417 18.30 -0.65 12.38
N VAL A 418 18.04 -0.07 11.21
CA VAL A 418 17.97 -0.79 9.93
C VAL A 418 19.22 -0.49 9.11
N LYS A 419 20.00 -1.53 8.80
CA LYS A 419 21.21 -1.40 7.97
C LYS A 419 20.85 -1.02 6.51
N PRO A 420 21.20 0.17 6.00
CA PRO A 420 20.98 0.51 4.60
C PRO A 420 21.85 -0.38 3.68
N LYS A 421 21.24 -1.06 2.71
CA LYS A 421 21.94 -1.58 1.51
C LYS A 421 21.94 -0.56 0.38
N LYS A 422 21.04 0.43 0.40
CA LYS A 422 21.05 1.57 -0.53
C LYS A 422 20.89 2.89 0.22
N VAL A 423 21.80 3.83 -0.05
CA VAL A 423 21.82 5.16 0.56
C VAL A 423 21.51 6.22 -0.50
N GLY A 424 20.53 7.08 -0.22
CA GLY A 424 20.24 8.26 -1.01
C GLY A 424 20.99 9.46 -0.46
N VAL A 425 21.60 10.26 -1.33
CA VAL A 425 22.27 11.52 -1.00
C VAL A 425 21.49 12.66 -1.65
N TYR A 426 21.10 13.64 -0.85
CA TYR A 426 20.41 14.86 -1.30
C TYR A 426 21.27 16.08 -0.97
N LEU A 427 21.45 16.97 -1.95
CA LEU A 427 22.10 18.26 -1.82
C LEU A 427 21.06 19.34 -2.10
N ASP A 428 20.93 20.33 -1.21
CA ASP A 428 20.29 21.62 -1.48
C ASP A 428 21.38 22.68 -1.32
N TYR A 429 21.88 23.19 -2.45
CA TYR A 429 23.03 24.09 -2.45
C TYR A 429 22.65 25.46 -1.84
N GLU A 430 21.48 26.00 -2.18
CA GLU A 430 21.00 27.28 -1.70
C GLU A 430 20.73 27.29 -0.18
N GLN A 431 20.20 26.20 0.39
CA GLN A 431 19.94 26.08 1.83
C GLN A 431 21.15 25.60 2.64
N GLY A 432 22.29 25.32 2.00
CA GLY A 432 23.48 24.84 2.70
C GLY A 432 23.26 23.46 3.34
N GLN A 433 22.57 22.55 2.64
CA GLN A 433 22.11 21.27 3.18
C GLN A 433 22.71 20.06 2.44
N VAL A 434 23.18 19.06 3.18
CA VAL A 434 23.48 17.71 2.67
C VAL A 434 22.78 16.67 3.53
N SER A 435 21.82 15.94 2.95
CA SER A 435 20.98 14.97 3.66
C SER A 435 21.18 13.55 3.14
N PHE A 436 21.13 12.57 4.03
CA PHE A 436 21.34 11.15 3.77
C PHE A 436 20.11 10.35 4.17
N TYR A 437 19.74 9.35 3.36
CA TYR A 437 18.51 8.56 3.53
C TYR A 437 18.77 7.06 3.34
N ASN A 438 18.08 6.23 4.11
CA ASN A 438 17.99 4.79 3.89
C ASN A 438 16.85 4.55 2.89
N VAL A 439 17.17 4.30 1.63
CA VAL A 439 16.18 4.19 0.55
C VAL A 439 15.24 3.00 0.73
N GLU A 440 15.73 1.91 1.34
CA GLU A 440 14.92 0.71 1.57
C GLU A 440 13.93 0.89 2.73
N ALA A 441 14.36 1.58 3.80
CA ALA A 441 13.51 1.88 4.95
C ALA A 441 12.67 3.16 4.79
N ARG A 442 12.90 3.93 3.72
CA ARG A 442 12.35 5.28 3.47
C ARG A 442 12.57 6.25 4.64
N SER A 443 13.64 6.04 5.40
CA SER A 443 13.95 6.81 6.60
C SER A 443 15.08 7.81 6.34
N HIS A 444 15.07 8.90 7.09
CA HIS A 444 16.24 9.76 7.25
C HIS A 444 17.40 9.00 7.92
N ILE A 445 18.64 9.42 7.65
CA ILE A 445 19.86 8.94 8.32
C ILE A 445 20.54 10.10 9.05
N TYR A 446 20.84 11.19 8.32
CA TYR A 446 21.54 12.35 8.86
C TYR A 446 21.43 13.56 7.91
N THR A 447 21.47 14.77 8.44
CA THR A 447 21.60 16.00 7.63
C THR A 447 22.66 16.93 8.20
N PHE A 448 23.54 17.42 7.33
CA PHE A 448 24.34 18.62 7.55
C PHE A 448 23.48 19.84 7.14
N THR A 449 23.25 20.78 8.06
CA THR A 449 22.51 22.04 7.83
C THR A 449 23.40 23.25 8.05
N GLY A 450 23.03 24.42 7.50
CA GLY A 450 23.72 25.68 7.79
C GLY A 450 25.13 25.77 7.20
N CYS A 451 25.42 24.99 6.15
CA CYS A 451 26.72 24.93 5.51
C CYS A 451 26.87 26.03 4.45
N SER A 452 27.80 26.97 4.63
CA SER A 452 28.08 28.00 3.62
C SER A 452 28.90 27.44 2.46
N PHE A 453 28.24 26.86 1.46
CA PHE A 453 28.90 26.35 0.26
C PHE A 453 29.48 27.49 -0.59
N SER A 454 30.64 27.24 -1.17
CA SER A 454 31.35 28.21 -2.03
C SER A 454 32.20 27.46 -3.05
N GLY A 455 31.92 27.67 -4.33
CA GLY A 455 32.50 26.87 -5.41
C GLY A 455 31.84 25.50 -5.56
N LYS A 456 32.23 24.77 -6.61
CA LYS A 456 31.58 23.52 -7.01
C LYS A 456 31.73 22.40 -5.98
N LEU A 457 30.66 21.65 -5.74
CA LEU A 457 30.64 20.40 -4.99
C LEU A 457 30.54 19.20 -5.93
N PHE A 458 31.24 18.12 -5.63
CA PHE A 458 31.21 16.86 -6.38
C PHE A 458 30.75 15.71 -5.49
N PRO A 459 29.98 14.74 -6.01
CA PRO A 459 29.72 13.47 -5.35
C PRO A 459 31.04 12.77 -4.99
N PHE A 460 31.10 12.19 -3.79
CA PHE A 460 32.30 11.55 -3.25
C PHE A 460 32.03 10.11 -2.88
N PHE A 461 32.93 9.21 -3.31
CA PHE A 461 32.83 7.79 -3.06
C PHE A 461 34.18 7.23 -2.60
N SER A 462 34.15 6.42 -1.55
CA SER A 462 35.28 5.58 -1.14
C SER A 462 34.76 4.18 -0.81
N PRO A 463 35.05 3.14 -1.64
CA PRO A 463 34.72 1.77 -1.26
C PRO A 463 35.53 1.24 -0.07
N CYS A 464 36.45 2.03 0.49
CA CYS A 464 37.48 1.63 1.45
C CYS A 464 38.34 0.44 0.95
N GLY A 465 39.27 -0.04 1.77
CA GLY A 465 40.11 -1.18 1.41
C GLY A 465 39.32 -2.49 1.37
N ASN A 466 39.77 -3.46 0.57
CA ASN A 466 39.12 -4.76 0.39
C ASN A 466 39.14 -5.69 1.64
N GLU A 467 40.00 -5.43 2.64
CA GLU A 467 40.14 -6.24 3.87
C GLU A 467 40.40 -7.76 3.66
N GLY A 468 41.10 -8.12 2.58
CA GLY A 468 41.34 -9.52 2.20
C GLY A 468 40.07 -10.20 1.67
N GLY A 469 39.30 -9.50 0.84
CA GLY A 469 38.05 -9.98 0.24
C GLY A 469 36.80 -9.75 1.09
N ARG A 470 36.92 -9.31 2.35
CA ARG A 470 35.76 -9.08 3.23
C ARG A 470 34.92 -7.88 2.84
N ASN A 471 35.49 -6.91 2.12
CA ASN A 471 34.82 -5.69 1.67
C ASN A 471 34.74 -5.58 0.13
N ALA A 472 34.93 -6.70 -0.58
CA ALA A 472 35.05 -6.77 -2.04
C ALA A 472 33.83 -6.30 -2.83
N ALA A 473 32.67 -6.13 -2.18
CA ALA A 473 31.46 -5.67 -2.83
C ALA A 473 31.62 -4.24 -3.40
N PRO A 474 31.10 -3.98 -4.62
CA PRO A 474 31.15 -2.67 -5.24
C PRO A 474 30.28 -1.65 -4.49
N MET A 475 30.66 -0.38 -4.59
CA MET A 475 29.67 0.70 -4.55
C MET A 475 29.11 0.86 -5.96
N ILE A 476 27.78 0.83 -6.10
CA ILE A 476 27.09 0.95 -7.39
C ILE A 476 26.21 2.20 -7.33
N ILE A 477 26.52 3.21 -8.14
CA ILE A 477 25.59 4.30 -8.40
C ILE A 477 24.39 3.70 -9.11
N CYS A 478 23.21 3.81 -8.50
CA CYS A 478 22.00 3.37 -9.15
C CYS A 478 21.70 4.34 -10.29
N SER A 479 21.80 3.88 -11.54
CA SER A 479 21.14 4.55 -12.65
C SER A 479 19.64 4.47 -12.45
N ILE A 480 19.12 5.45 -11.72
CA ILE A 480 17.76 5.91 -11.95
C ILE A 480 17.81 6.43 -13.38
N SER A 481 17.13 5.73 -14.29
CA SER A 481 16.94 6.25 -15.65
C SER A 481 16.48 7.70 -15.53
N LEU A 482 17.13 8.62 -16.26
CA LEU A 482 16.48 9.88 -16.62
C LEU A 482 15.29 9.53 -17.53
N SER A 483 14.24 8.99 -16.91
CA SER A 483 12.89 9.13 -17.38
C SER A 483 12.74 10.59 -17.75
N GLN A 484 12.37 10.85 -19.01
CA GLN A 484 11.65 12.08 -19.35
C GLN A 484 10.68 12.32 -18.21
N PRO A 485 10.73 13.50 -17.56
CA PRO A 485 10.30 13.68 -16.17
C PRO A 485 8.99 12.94 -15.97
N CYS A 486 9.01 11.91 -15.12
CA CYS A 486 7.79 11.24 -14.73
C CYS A 486 6.83 12.35 -14.32
N LEU A 487 5.75 12.51 -15.07
CA LEU A 487 4.65 13.36 -14.68
C LEU A 487 4.02 12.67 -13.47
N GLU A 488 4.61 12.88 -12.30
CA GLU A 488 4.13 12.39 -11.01
C GLU A 488 2.90 13.18 -10.58
N TRP A 489 1.85 13.07 -11.40
CA TRP A 489 0.45 13.12 -11.01
C TRP A 489 0.03 14.16 -9.94
N PRO A 490 0.48 15.44 -9.95
CA PRO A 490 0.23 16.34 -8.82
C PRO A 490 -1.23 16.79 -8.76
N ASP A 491 -1.97 16.67 -9.86
CA ASP A 491 -3.34 17.19 -10.00
C ASP A 491 -4.44 16.12 -9.91
N ILE A 492 -4.12 14.84 -10.11
CA ILE A 492 -5.09 13.76 -9.86
C ILE A 492 -5.09 13.36 -8.38
N VAL A 493 -3.95 13.43 -7.68
CA VAL A 493 -3.91 13.32 -6.22
C VAL A 493 -4.74 14.42 -5.55
N LYS A 494 -4.76 15.65 -6.10
CA LYS A 494 -5.67 16.73 -5.68
C LYS A 494 -7.16 16.45 -5.96
N SER A 495 -7.49 15.52 -6.86
CA SER A 495 -8.88 15.17 -7.19
C SER A 495 -9.51 14.13 -6.24
N GLY A 496 -8.72 13.52 -5.35
CA GLY A 496 -9.21 12.57 -4.35
C GLY A 496 -9.73 11.25 -4.92
N VAL A 497 -9.18 10.80 -6.05
CA VAL A 497 -9.51 9.50 -6.66
C VAL A 497 -8.45 8.47 -6.29
N ASP A 498 -8.83 7.52 -5.43
CA ASP A 498 -7.99 6.39 -5.03
C ASP A 498 -7.84 5.38 -6.18
N PHE A 499 -6.62 5.26 -6.71
CA PHE A 499 -6.32 4.39 -7.85
C PHE A 499 -6.14 2.92 -7.43
N GLU A 500 -5.63 2.65 -6.23
CA GLU A 500 -5.61 1.28 -5.70
C GLU A 500 -7.01 0.84 -5.29
N GLY A 501 -7.80 1.75 -4.70
CA GLY A 501 -9.24 1.58 -4.47
C GLY A 501 -10.03 1.33 -5.75
N LEU A 502 -9.70 1.97 -6.88
CA LEU A 502 -10.29 1.65 -8.18
C LEU A 502 -9.88 0.27 -8.71
N LEU A 503 -8.61 -0.12 -8.60
CA LEU A 503 -8.16 -1.46 -8.98
C LEU A 503 -8.74 -2.56 -8.07
N HIS A 504 -8.91 -2.28 -6.78
CA HIS A 504 -9.60 -3.12 -5.81
C HIS A 504 -11.10 -3.21 -6.14
N THR A 505 -11.75 -2.08 -6.45
CA THR A 505 -13.15 -2.04 -6.93
C THR A 505 -13.33 -2.83 -8.22
N LEU A 506 -12.38 -2.75 -9.17
CA LEU A 506 -12.36 -3.57 -10.39
C LEU A 506 -12.14 -5.06 -10.09
N SER A 507 -11.44 -5.42 -9.02
CA SER A 507 -11.33 -6.80 -8.54
C SER A 507 -12.65 -7.27 -7.93
N LEU A 508 -13.26 -6.47 -7.04
CA LEU A 508 -14.56 -6.76 -6.42
C LEU A 508 -15.70 -6.86 -7.45
N GLN A 509 -15.68 -6.04 -8.51
CA GLN A 509 -16.63 -6.14 -9.63
C GLN A 509 -16.42 -7.43 -10.46
N LYS A 510 -15.19 -7.95 -10.55
CA LYS A 510 -14.91 -9.26 -11.18
C LYS A 510 -15.37 -10.42 -10.29
N GLU A 511 -15.32 -10.27 -8.95
CA GLU A 511 -15.96 -11.22 -8.02
C GLU A 511 -17.49 -11.18 -8.11
N GLU A 512 -18.09 -9.99 -8.25
CA GLU A 512 -19.55 -9.85 -8.36
C GLU A 512 -20.08 -10.34 -9.73
N ASP A 513 -19.35 -10.19 -10.83
CA ASP A 513 -19.72 -10.82 -12.11
C ASP A 513 -19.86 -12.35 -11.94
N LEU A 514 -18.90 -13.00 -11.27
CA LEU A 514 -18.96 -14.43 -10.95
C LEU A 514 -20.17 -14.77 -10.07
N ARG A 515 -20.43 -14.00 -9.01
CA ARG A 515 -21.62 -14.18 -8.14
C ARG A 515 -22.94 -14.01 -8.90
N ILE A 516 -23.02 -13.04 -9.81
CA ILE A 516 -24.17 -12.84 -10.69
C ILE A 516 -24.35 -14.03 -11.63
N ARG A 517 -23.25 -14.60 -12.18
CA ARG A 517 -23.34 -15.80 -13.04
C ARG A 517 -23.79 -17.02 -12.24
N GLN A 518 -23.33 -17.17 -11.00
CA GLN A 518 -23.77 -18.23 -10.07
C GLN A 518 -25.28 -18.17 -9.76
N LYS A 519 -25.97 -17.02 -9.89
CA LYS A 519 -27.45 -16.95 -9.81
C LYS A 519 -28.15 -17.74 -10.92
N CYS A 520 -27.47 -18.00 -12.04
CA CYS A 520 -27.95 -18.83 -13.15
C CYS A 520 -27.51 -20.31 -13.04
N ALA A 521 -27.14 -20.77 -11.84
CA ALA A 521 -26.70 -22.14 -11.62
C ALA A 521 -27.76 -23.17 -12.05
N VAL A 522 -27.32 -24.17 -12.81
CA VAL A 522 -28.15 -25.29 -13.29
C VAL A 522 -27.50 -26.61 -12.90
N ASP A 523 -28.33 -27.58 -12.51
CA ASP A 523 -27.84 -28.91 -12.17
C ASP A 523 -27.58 -29.72 -13.45
N VAL A 524 -26.31 -29.94 -13.79
CA VAL A 524 -25.91 -30.67 -15.00
C VAL A 524 -25.59 -32.13 -14.66
N THR A 525 -26.09 -33.07 -15.46
CA THR A 525 -25.71 -34.48 -15.40
C THR A 525 -25.04 -34.93 -16.69
N LEU A 526 -24.16 -35.93 -16.61
CA LEU A 526 -23.50 -36.52 -17.78
C LEU A 526 -24.44 -37.47 -18.54
N ASP A 527 -24.34 -37.53 -19.88
CA ASP A 527 -25.09 -38.47 -20.72
C ASP A 527 -24.24 -39.70 -21.11
N PRO A 528 -24.48 -40.89 -20.50
CA PRO A 528 -23.75 -42.12 -20.82
C PRO A 528 -23.96 -42.61 -22.26
N ASP A 529 -25.03 -42.19 -22.96
CA ASP A 529 -25.23 -42.54 -24.37
C ASP A 529 -24.24 -41.83 -25.29
N THR A 530 -23.69 -40.69 -24.86
CA THR A 530 -22.70 -39.92 -25.62
C THR A 530 -21.26 -40.34 -25.31
N ALA A 531 -21.01 -40.83 -24.10
CA ALA A 531 -19.68 -41.07 -23.56
C ALA A 531 -18.84 -42.04 -24.40
N TYR A 532 -17.58 -41.70 -24.66
CA TYR A 532 -16.61 -42.64 -25.23
C TYR A 532 -16.48 -43.90 -24.37
N SER A 533 -16.33 -45.08 -24.97
CA SER A 533 -16.48 -46.38 -24.28
C SER A 533 -15.43 -46.68 -23.20
N GLN A 534 -14.32 -45.93 -23.13
CA GLN A 534 -13.35 -46.03 -22.03
C GLN A 534 -13.61 -45.01 -20.90
N LEU A 535 -14.68 -44.19 -20.97
CA LEU A 535 -15.04 -43.27 -19.90
C LEU A 535 -15.93 -43.97 -18.86
N ILE A 536 -15.46 -43.96 -17.62
CA ILE A 536 -16.24 -44.42 -16.46
C ILE A 536 -16.97 -43.19 -15.91
N ILE A 537 -18.29 -43.31 -15.79
CA ILE A 537 -19.20 -42.30 -15.23
C ILE A 537 -19.77 -42.85 -13.93
N SER A 538 -19.82 -42.01 -12.89
CA SER A 538 -20.40 -42.37 -11.58
C SER A 538 -21.92 -42.55 -11.65
N GLU A 539 -22.48 -43.24 -10.65
CA GLU A 539 -23.92 -43.52 -10.57
C GLU A 539 -24.77 -42.24 -10.51
N ASP A 540 -24.30 -41.22 -9.78
CA ASP A 540 -24.89 -39.87 -9.71
C ASP A 540 -24.78 -39.07 -11.02
N ARG A 541 -24.02 -39.57 -12.00
CA ARG A 541 -23.68 -38.90 -13.28
C ARG A 541 -23.01 -37.54 -13.13
N LYS A 542 -22.35 -37.26 -12.00
CA LYS A 542 -21.58 -36.03 -11.76
C LYS A 542 -20.09 -36.19 -12.03
N GLN A 543 -19.55 -37.42 -12.03
CA GLN A 543 -18.12 -37.67 -12.17
C GLN A 543 -17.81 -38.43 -13.45
N VAL A 544 -16.69 -38.09 -14.11
CA VAL A 544 -16.16 -38.84 -15.24
C VAL A 544 -14.64 -38.92 -15.21
N HIS A 545 -14.10 -40.12 -15.42
CA HIS A 545 -12.67 -40.34 -15.64
C HIS A 545 -12.42 -41.34 -16.77
N HIS A 546 -11.17 -41.39 -17.23
CA HIS A 546 -10.72 -42.41 -18.17
C HIS A 546 -10.43 -43.72 -17.41
N GLY A 547 -11.02 -44.82 -17.85
CA GLY A 547 -10.69 -46.17 -17.42
C GLY A 547 -9.68 -46.84 -18.36
N ASP A 548 -9.01 -47.90 -17.89
CA ASP A 548 -7.97 -48.55 -18.68
C ASP A 548 -8.53 -49.53 -19.73
N ILE A 549 -9.76 -50.02 -19.53
CA ILE A 549 -10.43 -51.04 -20.35
C ILE A 549 -11.69 -50.43 -20.99
N PRO A 550 -11.94 -50.64 -22.31
CA PRO A 550 -13.23 -50.30 -22.92
C PRO A 550 -14.37 -51.09 -22.28
N GLN A 551 -15.44 -50.39 -21.90
CA GLN A 551 -16.67 -51.02 -21.45
C GLN A 551 -17.40 -51.64 -22.64
N ASP A 552 -18.05 -52.79 -22.41
CA ASP A 552 -18.89 -53.48 -23.39
C ASP A 552 -20.25 -52.77 -23.50
N LEU A 553 -20.22 -51.61 -24.18
CA LEU A 553 -21.38 -50.77 -24.42
C LEU A 553 -21.77 -50.83 -25.90
N GLN A 554 -23.07 -51.00 -26.16
CA GLN A 554 -23.61 -50.94 -27.51
C GLN A 554 -23.25 -49.58 -28.16
N ASP A 555 -22.65 -49.62 -29.36
CA ASP A 555 -22.41 -48.39 -30.13
C ASP A 555 -23.73 -47.83 -30.62
N ASN A 556 -23.83 -46.51 -30.59
CA ASN A 556 -25.00 -45.78 -31.04
C ASN A 556 -24.55 -44.49 -31.78
N PRO A 557 -25.42 -43.83 -32.56
CA PRO A 557 -25.03 -42.62 -33.29
C PRO A 557 -24.60 -41.43 -32.40
N LYS A 558 -25.11 -41.36 -31.17
CA LYS A 558 -24.78 -40.31 -30.18
C LYS A 558 -23.41 -40.50 -29.53
N ARG A 559 -22.85 -41.71 -29.53
CA ARG A 559 -21.60 -42.09 -28.83
C ARG A 559 -20.34 -41.59 -29.54
N PHE A 560 -19.45 -40.91 -28.82
CA PHE A 560 -18.11 -40.56 -29.30
C PHE A 560 -17.27 -41.80 -29.54
N SER A 561 -16.63 -41.92 -30.71
CA SER A 561 -15.97 -43.18 -31.13
C SER A 561 -14.44 -43.24 -30.99
N ARG A 562 -13.77 -42.12 -30.65
CA ARG A 562 -12.30 -42.01 -30.73
C ARG A 562 -11.62 -41.05 -29.76
N ILE A 563 -12.37 -40.14 -29.14
CA ILE A 563 -11.83 -39.15 -28.21
C ILE A 563 -12.63 -39.25 -26.93
N SER A 564 -11.94 -39.16 -25.81
CA SER A 564 -12.38 -39.29 -24.42
C SER A 564 -13.34 -38.16 -23.98
N ASN A 565 -14.41 -37.96 -24.74
CA ASN A 565 -15.41 -36.92 -24.58
C ASN A 565 -16.75 -37.49 -24.08
N VAL A 566 -17.53 -36.64 -23.42
CA VAL A 566 -18.93 -36.87 -23.02
C VAL A 566 -19.67 -35.53 -23.02
N LEU A 567 -20.97 -35.54 -23.31
CA LEU A 567 -21.84 -34.37 -23.19
C LEU A 567 -22.63 -34.40 -21.87
N GLY A 568 -23.07 -33.22 -21.43
CA GLY A 568 -24.20 -33.11 -20.52
C GLY A 568 -25.47 -33.69 -21.16
N LYS A 569 -26.38 -34.18 -20.33
CA LYS A 569 -27.69 -34.70 -20.73
C LYS A 569 -28.69 -33.57 -20.98
N GLU A 570 -28.60 -32.52 -20.17
CA GLU A 570 -29.36 -31.29 -20.30
C GLU A 570 -28.69 -30.38 -21.36
N GLY A 571 -29.50 -29.74 -22.21
CA GLY A 571 -29.01 -28.87 -23.27
C GLY A 571 -29.90 -27.65 -23.49
N PHE A 572 -29.26 -26.53 -23.79
CA PHE A 572 -29.82 -25.17 -23.80
C PHE A 572 -29.97 -24.65 -25.23
N ASP A 573 -31.17 -24.24 -25.59
CA ASP A 573 -31.55 -23.60 -26.85
C ASP A 573 -31.98 -22.12 -26.68
N SER A 574 -31.99 -21.65 -25.43
CA SER A 574 -32.23 -20.27 -25.00
C SER A 574 -31.72 -20.08 -23.56
N GLY A 575 -31.68 -18.82 -23.12
CA GLY A 575 -31.45 -18.43 -21.73
C GLY A 575 -29.99 -18.46 -21.28
N ARG A 576 -29.84 -18.37 -19.95
CA ARG A 576 -28.55 -18.32 -19.25
C ARG A 576 -28.38 -19.56 -18.39
N ALA A 577 -27.18 -20.14 -18.40
CA ALA A 577 -26.85 -21.34 -17.65
C ALA A 577 -25.44 -21.24 -17.06
N TYR A 578 -25.26 -21.72 -15.83
CA TYR A 578 -23.98 -21.76 -15.13
C TYR A 578 -23.76 -23.11 -14.45
N TRP A 579 -22.55 -23.67 -14.53
CA TRP A 579 -22.16 -24.87 -13.78
C TRP A 579 -20.66 -24.84 -13.47
N GLU A 580 -20.27 -25.59 -12.43
CA GLU A 580 -18.89 -25.67 -11.97
C GLU A 580 -18.36 -27.09 -12.06
N VAL A 581 -17.05 -27.23 -12.34
CA VAL A 581 -16.39 -28.53 -12.49
C VAL A 581 -15.06 -28.53 -11.74
N TYR A 582 -14.92 -29.41 -10.76
CA TYR A 582 -13.63 -29.69 -10.14
C TYR A 582 -12.70 -30.39 -11.13
N VAL A 583 -11.48 -29.85 -11.24
CA VAL A 583 -10.38 -30.29 -12.10
C VAL A 583 -9.11 -30.60 -11.30
N ARG A 584 -9.19 -30.58 -9.96
CA ARG A 584 -8.07 -30.81 -9.03
C ARG A 584 -7.35 -32.14 -9.32
N GLY A 585 -6.03 -32.12 -9.28
CA GLY A 585 -5.20 -33.30 -9.54
C GLY A 585 -5.03 -33.70 -11.01
N LYS A 586 -5.73 -33.05 -11.95
CA LYS A 586 -5.58 -33.35 -13.40
C LYS A 586 -4.41 -32.60 -14.05
N THR A 587 -3.84 -33.22 -15.08
CA THR A 587 -2.83 -32.63 -15.97
C THR A 587 -3.41 -32.24 -17.32
N ASP A 588 -4.49 -32.89 -17.77
CA ASP A 588 -5.06 -32.69 -19.09
C ASP A 588 -6.59 -32.82 -19.03
N TRP A 589 -7.32 -31.86 -19.59
CA TRP A 589 -8.79 -31.88 -19.69
C TRP A 589 -9.29 -30.84 -20.71
N ASP A 590 -10.54 -30.99 -21.16
CA ASP A 590 -11.29 -30.00 -21.93
C ASP A 590 -12.67 -29.76 -21.29
N LEU A 591 -13.10 -28.51 -21.17
CA LEU A 591 -14.39 -28.08 -20.60
C LEU A 591 -15.03 -26.98 -21.45
N GLY A 592 -16.36 -26.97 -21.58
CA GLY A 592 -17.08 -25.87 -22.24
C GLY A 592 -18.47 -26.26 -22.72
N VAL A 593 -18.85 -25.81 -23.92
CA VAL A 593 -20.10 -26.19 -24.59
C VAL A 593 -19.87 -26.65 -26.02
N ALA A 594 -20.77 -27.51 -26.50
CA ALA A 594 -20.78 -28.01 -27.87
C ALA A 594 -22.19 -28.06 -28.47
N LYS A 595 -22.34 -27.86 -29.78
CA LYS A 595 -23.63 -28.00 -30.47
C LYS A 595 -24.12 -29.45 -30.44
N GLU A 596 -25.44 -29.64 -30.48
CA GLU A 596 -26.06 -30.95 -30.66
C GLU A 596 -25.56 -31.67 -31.93
N SER A 597 -25.40 -30.89 -33.01
CA SER A 597 -25.08 -31.33 -34.37
C SER A 597 -23.59 -31.60 -34.63
N ILE A 598 -22.74 -31.63 -33.60
CA ILE A 598 -21.31 -31.96 -33.75
C ILE A 598 -21.13 -33.36 -34.33
N SER A 599 -20.07 -33.55 -35.13
CA SER A 599 -19.62 -34.90 -35.49
C SER A 599 -19.05 -35.61 -34.27
N ARG A 600 -19.51 -36.84 -34.03
CA ARG A 600 -19.10 -37.68 -32.89
C ARG A 600 -18.23 -38.87 -33.30
N LYS A 601 -18.06 -39.08 -34.62
CA LYS A 601 -17.31 -40.18 -35.21
C LYS A 601 -16.08 -39.64 -35.97
N GLY A 602 -14.99 -40.41 -35.99
CA GLY A 602 -13.76 -40.05 -36.71
C GLY A 602 -12.83 -39.11 -35.92
N ARG A 603 -12.13 -38.20 -36.62
CA ARG A 603 -11.22 -37.22 -36.00
C ARG A 603 -11.97 -35.90 -35.80
N ILE A 604 -12.17 -35.52 -34.54
CA ILE A 604 -12.85 -34.27 -34.17
C ILE A 604 -11.79 -33.18 -33.95
N THR A 605 -12.02 -32.01 -34.52
CA THR A 605 -11.22 -30.80 -34.27
C THR A 605 -12.09 -29.85 -33.46
N LEU A 606 -11.70 -29.56 -32.22
CA LEU A 606 -12.36 -28.57 -31.37
C LEU A 606 -12.09 -27.17 -31.94
N CYS A 607 -13.15 -26.44 -32.29
CA CYS A 607 -13.15 -25.00 -32.58
C CYS A 607 -14.60 -24.48 -32.76
N PRO A 608 -14.86 -23.16 -32.72
CA PRO A 608 -16.21 -22.61 -32.84
C PRO A 608 -16.87 -22.87 -34.19
N GLU A 609 -16.09 -22.97 -35.28
CA GLU A 609 -16.59 -23.33 -36.61
C GLU A 609 -17.19 -24.74 -36.66
N ASN A 610 -16.63 -25.65 -35.86
CA ASN A 610 -17.14 -27.02 -35.71
C ASN A 610 -18.18 -27.13 -34.58
N GLY A 611 -18.58 -26.02 -33.97
CA GLY A 611 -19.59 -25.97 -32.91
C GLY A 611 -19.07 -26.30 -31.51
N PHE A 612 -17.81 -25.99 -31.19
CA PHE A 612 -17.22 -26.17 -29.86
C PHE A 612 -16.68 -24.84 -29.31
N TRP A 613 -17.03 -24.49 -28.07
CA TRP A 613 -16.48 -23.35 -27.33
C TRP A 613 -15.91 -23.87 -26.02
N VAL A 614 -14.59 -24.06 -26.00
CA VAL A 614 -13.93 -24.95 -25.04
C VAL A 614 -12.66 -24.29 -24.49
N LEU A 615 -12.46 -24.43 -23.18
CA LEU A 615 -11.21 -24.19 -22.46
C LEU A 615 -10.52 -25.54 -22.25
N TRP A 616 -9.21 -25.62 -22.54
CA TRP A 616 -8.44 -26.83 -22.25
C TRP A 616 -7.24 -26.58 -21.33
N LEU A 617 -6.79 -27.63 -20.66
CA LEU A 617 -5.49 -27.74 -20.00
C LEU A 617 -4.69 -28.86 -20.67
N ARG A 618 -3.39 -28.65 -20.90
CA ARG A 618 -2.44 -29.70 -21.27
C ARG A 618 -1.15 -29.64 -20.45
N ASN A 619 -0.49 -30.78 -20.28
CA ASN A 619 0.81 -30.91 -19.59
C ASN A 619 0.83 -30.31 -18.16
N GLY A 620 -0.32 -30.25 -17.49
CA GLY A 620 -0.48 -29.72 -16.13
C GLY A 620 -0.36 -28.21 -15.94
N LYS A 621 0.16 -27.46 -16.93
CA LYS A 621 0.40 -26.01 -16.87
C LYS A 621 -0.02 -25.18 -18.10
N GLN A 622 -0.37 -25.79 -19.23
CA GLN A 622 -0.68 -25.06 -20.47
C GLN A 622 -2.20 -24.92 -20.67
N TYR A 623 -2.74 -23.73 -20.40
CA TYR A 623 -4.15 -23.42 -20.67
C TYR A 623 -4.30 -22.76 -22.03
N LYS A 624 -5.42 -23.03 -22.72
CA LYS A 624 -5.85 -22.26 -23.91
C LYS A 624 -7.37 -22.23 -24.03
N ALA A 625 -7.90 -21.10 -24.51
CA ALA A 625 -9.21 -21.08 -25.12
C ALA A 625 -9.12 -21.59 -26.57
N ILE A 626 -10.01 -22.50 -26.95
CA ILE A 626 -10.01 -23.13 -28.27
C ILE A 626 -10.81 -22.29 -29.26
N GLU A 627 -10.26 -21.12 -29.59
CA GLU A 627 -10.65 -20.34 -30.75
C GLU A 627 -9.95 -20.85 -32.05
N SER A 628 -10.31 -20.25 -33.18
CA SER A 628 -9.60 -20.36 -34.46
C SER A 628 -8.85 -19.05 -34.72
N PRO A 629 -7.63 -18.86 -34.17
CA PRO A 629 -6.74 -19.87 -33.59
C PRO A 629 -6.76 -19.95 -32.05
N SER A 630 -6.24 -21.04 -31.47
CA SER A 630 -6.31 -21.25 -30.01
C SER A 630 -5.52 -20.19 -29.23
N VAL A 631 -6.18 -19.42 -28.37
CA VAL A 631 -5.57 -18.36 -27.54
C VAL A 631 -4.93 -18.97 -26.29
N PRO A 632 -3.59 -18.87 -26.10
CA PRO A 632 -2.95 -19.35 -24.88
C PRO A 632 -3.27 -18.45 -23.68
N LEU A 633 -3.47 -19.06 -22.52
CA LEU A 633 -3.83 -18.38 -21.28
C LEU A 633 -2.78 -18.70 -20.21
N ASN A 634 -2.22 -17.68 -19.55
CA ASN A 634 -1.30 -17.85 -18.43
C ASN A 634 -2.01 -17.47 -17.12
N LEU A 635 -2.50 -18.48 -16.39
CA LEU A 635 -3.26 -18.29 -15.17
C LEU A 635 -2.31 -18.17 -13.97
N ARG A 636 -2.35 -17.04 -13.25
CA ARG A 636 -1.54 -16.82 -12.02
C ARG A 636 -1.78 -17.93 -10.98
N VAL A 637 -3.04 -18.33 -10.83
CA VAL A 637 -3.48 -19.39 -9.92
C VAL A 637 -3.99 -20.56 -10.77
N LYS A 638 -3.47 -21.76 -10.52
CA LYS A 638 -3.99 -22.99 -11.15
C LYS A 638 -5.42 -23.24 -10.65
N PRO A 639 -6.46 -23.21 -11.51
CA PRO A 639 -7.83 -23.53 -11.09
C PRO A 639 -7.90 -24.96 -10.56
N LYS A 640 -8.58 -25.16 -9.43
CA LYS A 640 -8.96 -26.48 -8.91
C LYS A 640 -10.43 -26.78 -9.23
N LYS A 641 -11.24 -25.75 -9.51
CA LYS A 641 -12.64 -25.74 -9.95
C LYS A 641 -12.82 -24.66 -11.03
N VAL A 642 -13.47 -25.01 -12.14
CA VAL A 642 -13.73 -24.12 -13.27
C VAL A 642 -15.23 -23.90 -13.40
N GLY A 643 -15.66 -22.64 -13.36
CA GLY A 643 -17.03 -22.22 -13.65
C GLY A 643 -17.19 -21.98 -15.15
N VAL A 644 -18.28 -22.48 -15.73
CA VAL A 644 -18.65 -22.27 -17.13
C VAL A 644 -20.01 -21.58 -17.17
N TYR A 645 -20.09 -20.47 -17.90
CA TYR A 645 -21.29 -19.66 -18.08
C TYR A 645 -21.67 -19.59 -19.56
N LEU A 646 -22.95 -19.75 -19.85
CA LEU A 646 -23.56 -19.56 -21.17
C LEU A 646 -24.61 -18.45 -21.07
N ASP A 647 -24.58 -17.50 -21.99
CA ASP A 647 -25.70 -16.59 -22.29
C ASP A 647 -26.02 -16.78 -23.78
N TYR A 648 -27.13 -17.46 -24.05
CA TYR A 648 -27.47 -17.91 -25.40
C TYR A 648 -27.85 -16.72 -26.29
N GLU A 649 -28.65 -15.79 -25.76
CA GLU A 649 -29.15 -14.61 -26.46
C GLU A 649 -28.02 -13.64 -26.84
N GLN A 650 -27.02 -13.45 -25.97
CA GLN A 650 -25.87 -12.58 -26.25
C GLN A 650 -24.75 -13.26 -27.03
N GLY A 651 -24.85 -14.56 -27.30
CA GLY A 651 -23.81 -15.30 -28.02
C GLY A 651 -22.51 -15.40 -27.23
N GLN A 652 -22.60 -15.70 -25.93
CA GLN A 652 -21.47 -15.64 -25.00
C GLN A 652 -21.23 -16.98 -24.30
N VAL A 653 -19.95 -17.38 -24.20
CA VAL A 653 -19.50 -18.45 -23.30
C VAL A 653 -18.33 -17.92 -22.45
N SER A 654 -18.50 -17.82 -21.13
CA SER A 654 -17.45 -17.36 -20.21
C SER A 654 -16.94 -18.49 -19.32
N PHE A 655 -15.67 -18.37 -18.92
CA PHE A 655 -14.97 -19.30 -18.04
C PHE A 655 -14.39 -18.55 -16.85
N TYR A 656 -14.44 -19.16 -15.67
CA TYR A 656 -14.00 -18.56 -14.40
C TYR A 656 -13.18 -19.54 -13.58
N ASN A 657 -12.15 -19.04 -12.89
CA ASN A 657 -11.45 -19.74 -11.83
C ASN A 657 -12.22 -19.47 -10.54
N VAL A 658 -12.93 -20.49 -10.03
CA VAL A 658 -13.87 -20.28 -8.93
C VAL A 658 -13.14 -20.00 -7.62
N GLU A 659 -12.04 -20.73 -7.33
CA GLU A 659 -11.27 -20.50 -6.11
C GLU A 659 -10.60 -19.12 -6.10
N ALA A 660 -10.07 -18.68 -7.24
CA ALA A 660 -9.43 -17.38 -7.36
C ALA A 660 -10.40 -16.25 -7.76
N ARG A 661 -11.72 -16.52 -7.70
CA ARG A 661 -12.84 -15.61 -8.05
C ARG A 661 -12.62 -14.73 -9.28
N SER A 662 -11.94 -15.27 -10.27
CA SER A 662 -11.42 -14.50 -11.40
C SER A 662 -11.90 -15.05 -12.72
N HIS A 663 -12.21 -14.12 -13.63
CA HIS A 663 -12.44 -14.44 -15.02
C HIS A 663 -11.22 -15.09 -15.67
N ILE A 664 -11.43 -16.15 -16.44
CA ILE A 664 -10.41 -16.86 -17.23
C ILE A 664 -10.45 -16.39 -18.69
N TYR A 665 -11.62 -16.46 -19.31
CA TYR A 665 -11.80 -16.18 -20.75
C TYR A 665 -13.27 -16.05 -21.14
N THR A 666 -13.59 -15.28 -22.18
CA THR A 666 -14.93 -15.22 -22.78
C THR A 666 -14.88 -15.32 -24.29
N PHE A 667 -15.62 -16.26 -24.86
CA PHE A 667 -16.03 -16.24 -26.26
C PHE A 667 -17.22 -15.27 -26.41
N THR A 668 -17.11 -14.26 -27.26
CA THR A 668 -18.17 -13.26 -27.51
C THR A 668 -18.61 -13.25 -28.98
N GLY A 669 -19.74 -12.63 -29.29
CA GLY A 669 -20.21 -12.46 -30.68
C GLY A 669 -20.53 -13.77 -31.39
N CYS A 670 -20.87 -14.82 -30.65
CA CYS A 670 -21.13 -16.15 -31.21
C CYS A 670 -22.59 -16.27 -31.65
N SER A 671 -22.85 -16.40 -32.95
CA SER A 671 -24.19 -16.74 -33.43
C SER A 671 -24.51 -18.21 -33.16
N PHE A 672 -25.14 -18.49 -32.01
CA PHE A 672 -25.63 -19.83 -31.70
C PHE A 672 -26.84 -20.19 -32.55
N THR A 673 -26.90 -21.45 -32.97
CA THR A 673 -28.03 -22.02 -33.71
C THR A 673 -28.14 -23.50 -33.34
N GLY A 674 -29.34 -23.92 -32.95
CA GLY A 674 -29.59 -25.24 -32.37
C GLY A 674 -29.11 -25.36 -30.92
N LYS A 675 -29.46 -26.47 -30.27
CA LYS A 675 -29.18 -26.72 -28.86
C LYS A 675 -27.68 -26.86 -28.58
N LEU A 676 -27.24 -26.26 -27.47
CA LEU A 676 -25.90 -26.38 -26.90
C LEU A 676 -25.93 -27.29 -25.67
N PHE A 677 -24.97 -28.21 -25.58
CA PHE A 677 -24.79 -29.11 -24.45
C PHE A 677 -23.48 -28.79 -23.72
N PRO A 678 -23.42 -28.87 -22.39
CA PRO A 678 -22.17 -28.91 -21.65
C PRO A 678 -21.23 -29.98 -22.21
N PHE A 679 -19.95 -29.66 -22.32
CA PHE A 679 -18.94 -30.51 -22.95
C PHE A 679 -17.81 -30.81 -21.96
N PHE A 680 -17.49 -32.08 -21.79
CA PHE A 680 -16.47 -32.55 -20.86
C PHE A 680 -15.54 -33.57 -21.53
N SER A 681 -14.24 -33.46 -21.26
CA SER A 681 -13.22 -34.41 -21.66
C SER A 681 -12.21 -34.54 -20.52
N PRO A 682 -12.20 -35.66 -19.75
CA PRO A 682 -11.15 -35.89 -18.76
C PRO A 682 -9.78 -36.22 -19.39
N CYS A 683 -9.67 -36.26 -20.73
CA CYS A 683 -8.52 -36.72 -21.48
C CYS A 683 -8.08 -38.15 -21.10
N ASN A 684 -6.92 -38.58 -21.58
CA ASN A 684 -6.38 -39.92 -21.30
C ASN A 684 -5.68 -39.94 -19.92
N ASN A 685 -5.46 -41.13 -19.36
CA ASN A 685 -4.88 -41.32 -18.02
C ASN A 685 -3.40 -40.86 -17.85
N ASP A 686 -2.69 -40.57 -18.96
CA ASP A 686 -1.23 -40.40 -19.06
C ASP A 686 -0.41 -41.27 -18.09
N LYS A 687 -0.54 -42.60 -18.21
CA LYS A 687 0.17 -43.58 -17.36
C LYS A 687 -0.06 -43.36 -15.86
N GLY A 688 -1.26 -42.91 -15.50
CA GLY A 688 -1.70 -42.63 -14.13
C GLY A 688 -1.56 -41.17 -13.69
N LYS A 689 -0.85 -40.31 -14.43
CA LYS A 689 -0.65 -38.90 -14.05
C LYS A 689 -1.92 -38.04 -14.13
N ASN A 690 -2.89 -38.45 -14.93
CA ASN A 690 -4.14 -37.71 -15.16
C ASN A 690 -5.38 -38.48 -14.68
N ILE A 691 -5.19 -39.44 -13.76
CA ILE A 691 -6.22 -40.39 -13.31
C ILE A 691 -7.42 -39.74 -12.61
N ALA A 692 -7.24 -38.54 -12.02
CA ALA A 692 -8.30 -37.86 -11.30
C ALA A 692 -9.54 -37.55 -12.18
N PRO A 693 -10.76 -37.72 -11.65
CA PRO A 693 -12.00 -37.43 -12.38
C PRO A 693 -12.20 -35.93 -12.61
N LEU A 694 -12.99 -35.60 -13.63
CA LEU A 694 -13.76 -34.36 -13.64
C LEU A 694 -15.00 -34.59 -12.77
N VAL A 695 -15.31 -33.68 -11.85
CA VAL A 695 -16.47 -33.77 -10.96
C VAL A 695 -17.30 -32.50 -11.10
N ILE A 696 -18.53 -32.62 -11.59
CA ILE A 696 -19.51 -31.53 -11.65
C ILE A 696 -19.91 -31.19 -10.20
N SER A 697 -19.77 -29.92 -9.83
CA SER A 697 -20.18 -29.44 -8.51
C SER A 697 -21.71 -29.40 -8.41
N SER A 698 -22.25 -29.88 -7.30
CA SER A 698 -23.67 -29.71 -6.99
C SER A 698 -23.87 -28.35 -6.34
N ILE A 699 -24.04 -27.31 -7.14
CA ILE A 699 -24.36 -25.96 -6.65
C ILE A 699 -25.81 -26.01 -6.15
N PRO A 700 -26.10 -25.68 -4.87
CA PRO A 700 -27.47 -25.57 -4.40
C PRO A 700 -28.21 -24.53 -5.27
N PRO A 701 -29.34 -24.89 -5.91
CA PRO A 701 -30.13 -23.89 -6.60
C PRO A 701 -30.50 -22.77 -5.60
N PRO A 702 -30.44 -21.49 -5.98
CA PRO A 702 -31.02 -20.45 -5.14
C PRO A 702 -32.49 -20.84 -4.85
N LEU A 703 -32.94 -20.65 -3.60
CA LEU A 703 -34.26 -21.07 -3.08
C LEU A 703 -35.44 -20.27 -3.66
N LEU A 704 -35.43 -20.05 -4.97
CA LEU A 704 -36.47 -19.47 -5.79
C LEU A 704 -36.78 -20.43 -6.94
N THR A 705 -37.42 -21.55 -6.59
CA THR A 705 -38.11 -22.43 -7.54
C THR A 705 -39.36 -21.73 -8.08
N ALA A 706 -39.13 -20.73 -8.92
CA ALA A 706 -40.09 -20.20 -9.87
C ALA A 706 -39.34 -19.87 -11.14
N CYS A 707 -39.79 -20.40 -12.28
CA CYS A 707 -39.27 -20.02 -13.58
C CYS A 707 -39.45 -18.51 -13.76
N MET A 708 -38.38 -17.73 -13.60
CA MET A 708 -38.41 -16.30 -13.89
C MET A 708 -38.54 -16.14 -15.41
N THR A 709 -39.78 -15.99 -15.86
CA THR A 709 -40.13 -15.71 -17.24
C THR A 709 -39.46 -14.44 -17.74
N ASP A 710 -39.21 -14.42 -19.05
CA ASP A 710 -38.39 -13.50 -19.84
C ASP A 710 -38.87 -12.02 -19.88
N SER A 711 -39.19 -11.45 -18.72
CA SER A 711 -39.66 -10.08 -18.53
C SER A 711 -39.04 -9.34 -17.33
N SER A 712 -38.58 -10.02 -16.27
CA SER A 712 -37.99 -9.35 -15.09
C SER A 712 -36.51 -8.98 -15.24
N ILE A 713 -35.82 -9.48 -16.27
CA ILE A 713 -34.38 -9.25 -16.50
C ILE A 713 -34.13 -8.26 -17.66
N LYS A 714 -35.20 -7.83 -18.38
CA LYS A 714 -35.08 -6.89 -19.51
C LYS A 714 -34.90 -5.43 -19.10
N ASP A 715 -35.33 -5.06 -17.88
CA ASP A 715 -35.15 -3.72 -17.31
C ASP A 715 -34.09 -3.67 -16.20
N ASP A 716 -33.10 -4.58 -16.24
CA ASP A 716 -31.97 -4.52 -15.33
C ASP A 716 -30.95 -3.44 -15.77
N VAL A 717 -31.37 -2.18 -15.57
CA VAL A 717 -30.56 -0.96 -15.70
C VAL A 717 -29.22 -1.13 -14.98
N HIS A 718 -29.17 -1.93 -13.92
CA HIS A 718 -27.96 -2.28 -13.18
C HIS A 718 -26.93 -3.03 -14.05
N LEU A 719 -27.30 -4.11 -14.75
CA LEU A 719 -26.36 -4.83 -15.65
C LEU A 719 -25.93 -3.98 -16.84
N GLY A 720 -26.85 -3.17 -17.39
CA GLY A 720 -26.54 -2.21 -18.46
C GLY A 720 -25.58 -1.11 -18.01
N ASN A 721 -25.72 -0.64 -16.77
CA ASN A 721 -24.83 0.32 -16.15
C ASN A 721 -23.48 -0.32 -15.81
N VAL A 722 -23.42 -1.49 -15.18
CA VAL A 722 -22.17 -2.20 -14.87
C VAL A 722 -21.36 -2.44 -16.15
N ARG A 723 -21.99 -2.93 -17.23
CA ARG A 723 -21.30 -3.10 -18.53
C ARG A 723 -20.80 -1.78 -19.10
N ARG A 724 -21.58 -0.70 -19.00
CA ARG A 724 -21.19 0.64 -19.45
C ARG A 724 -20.03 1.19 -18.63
N THR A 725 -20.06 1.02 -17.31
CA THR A 725 -19.00 1.44 -16.37
C THR A 725 -17.71 0.66 -16.60
N VAL A 726 -17.79 -0.67 -16.80
CA VAL A 726 -16.61 -1.49 -17.15
C VAL A 726 -15.99 -1.02 -18.47
N SER A 727 -16.77 -0.84 -19.54
CA SER A 727 -16.23 -0.34 -20.81
C SER A 727 -15.70 1.11 -20.73
N GLN A 728 -16.25 1.95 -19.84
CA GLN A 728 -15.70 3.28 -19.55
C GLN A 728 -14.38 3.20 -18.79
N LEU A 729 -14.24 2.26 -17.85
CA LEU A 729 -13.02 2.04 -17.09
C LEU A 729 -11.92 1.39 -17.94
N GLU A 730 -12.24 0.46 -18.84
CA GLU A 730 -11.29 -0.07 -19.85
C GLU A 730 -10.82 1.03 -20.81
N GLU A 731 -11.70 1.94 -21.22
CA GLU A 731 -11.33 3.12 -22.01
C GLU A 731 -10.43 4.10 -21.21
N MET A 732 -10.67 4.28 -19.91
CA MET A 732 -9.82 5.09 -19.04
C MET A 732 -8.45 4.43 -18.82
N GLU A 733 -8.40 3.11 -18.58
CA GLU A 733 -7.15 2.34 -18.47
C GLU A 733 -6.32 2.51 -19.74
N LEU A 734 -6.91 2.32 -20.93
CA LEU A 734 -6.21 2.52 -22.20
C LEU A 734 -5.68 3.95 -22.37
N LYS A 735 -6.45 4.99 -22.01
CA LYS A 735 -5.99 6.40 -22.07
C LYS A 735 -4.83 6.68 -21.11
N ILE A 736 -4.82 6.04 -19.93
CA ILE A 736 -3.72 6.13 -18.97
C ILE A 736 -2.48 5.43 -19.53
N MET A 737 -2.61 4.23 -20.11
CA MET A 737 -1.47 3.54 -20.73
C MET A 737 -0.91 4.33 -21.92
N GLN A 738 -1.77 4.96 -22.73
CA GLN A 738 -1.39 5.86 -23.83
C GLN A 738 -0.58 7.09 -23.37
N HIS A 739 -0.58 7.46 -22.09
CA HIS A 739 0.28 8.52 -21.58
C HIS A 739 1.77 8.12 -21.59
N TYR A 740 2.08 6.82 -21.46
CA TYR A 740 3.44 6.28 -21.53
C TYR A 740 3.92 6.03 -22.97
N ALA A 741 3.38 6.77 -23.95
CA ALA A 741 3.69 6.61 -25.37
C ALA A 741 5.18 6.83 -25.69
N VAL A 742 5.84 5.81 -26.26
CA VAL A 742 7.24 5.84 -26.69
C VAL A 742 7.38 5.66 -28.21
N ASP A 743 8.34 6.36 -28.81
CA ASP A 743 8.54 6.31 -30.27
C ASP A 743 9.43 5.12 -30.71
N VAL A 744 8.82 3.95 -30.90
CA VAL A 744 9.56 2.74 -31.27
C VAL A 744 10.00 2.78 -32.75
N THR A 745 11.26 2.45 -33.02
CA THR A 745 11.81 2.22 -34.38
C THR A 745 12.42 0.83 -34.49
N LEU A 746 12.39 0.23 -35.69
CA LEU A 746 12.86 -1.14 -35.94
C LEU A 746 14.37 -1.22 -36.19
N ASP A 747 15.04 -2.25 -35.63
CA ASP A 747 16.47 -2.46 -35.88
C ASP A 747 16.74 -3.32 -37.12
N SER A 748 17.36 -2.68 -38.11
CA SER A 748 17.92 -3.31 -39.31
C SER A 748 19.01 -4.37 -39.05
N LYS A 749 19.70 -4.37 -37.90
CA LYS A 749 20.68 -5.43 -37.56
C LYS A 749 19.99 -6.72 -37.16
N THR A 750 18.97 -6.66 -36.31
CA THR A 750 18.21 -7.85 -35.90
C THR A 750 17.32 -8.42 -37.01
N ALA A 751 16.80 -7.56 -37.90
CA ALA A 751 15.83 -7.92 -38.92
C ALA A 751 16.26 -9.10 -39.81
N SER A 752 15.38 -10.10 -39.90
CA SER A 752 15.61 -11.27 -40.76
C SER A 752 15.80 -10.90 -42.24
N PRO A 753 16.65 -11.60 -43.01
CA PRO A 753 16.79 -11.36 -44.46
C PRO A 753 15.52 -11.59 -45.29
N LYS A 754 14.47 -12.17 -44.71
CA LYS A 754 13.13 -12.27 -45.30
C LYS A 754 12.29 -10.99 -45.16
N LEU A 755 12.75 -10.01 -44.39
CA LEU A 755 12.01 -8.79 -44.09
C LEU A 755 12.46 -7.60 -44.94
N ILE A 756 11.47 -6.77 -45.24
CA ILE A 756 11.65 -5.44 -45.85
C ILE A 756 11.18 -4.45 -44.80
N LEU A 757 12.06 -3.53 -44.41
CA LEU A 757 11.77 -2.41 -43.52
C LEU A 757 11.57 -1.16 -44.38
N SER A 758 10.69 -0.26 -43.96
CA SER A 758 10.58 1.09 -44.50
C SER A 758 11.83 1.94 -44.19
N ALA A 759 11.99 3.06 -44.90
CA ALA A 759 13.13 3.97 -44.71
C ALA A 759 13.15 4.64 -43.32
N ASP A 760 11.97 4.97 -42.78
CA ASP A 760 11.77 5.52 -41.43
C ASP A 760 11.83 4.45 -40.31
N LYS A 761 11.94 3.16 -40.68
CA LYS A 761 11.95 2.00 -39.77
C LYS A 761 10.68 1.89 -38.91
N LYS A 762 9.54 2.38 -39.38
CA LYS A 762 8.22 2.21 -38.73
C LYS A 762 7.42 1.03 -39.29
N GLU A 763 7.71 0.57 -40.51
CA GLU A 763 6.99 -0.53 -41.15
C GLU A 763 7.87 -1.76 -41.37
N VAL A 764 7.26 -2.95 -41.26
CA VAL A 764 7.89 -4.22 -41.64
C VAL A 764 6.95 -5.14 -42.41
N THR A 765 7.42 -5.59 -43.57
CA THR A 765 6.70 -6.51 -44.46
C THR A 765 7.52 -7.77 -44.72
N HIS A 766 6.86 -8.92 -44.88
CA HIS A 766 7.51 -10.15 -45.33
C HIS A 766 7.76 -10.10 -46.84
N GLY A 767 9.04 -10.05 -47.24
CA GLY A 767 9.44 -10.06 -48.65
C GLY A 767 9.28 -11.42 -49.33
N ASN A 768 9.02 -11.42 -50.64
CA ASN A 768 8.87 -12.64 -51.44
C ASN A 768 10.22 -13.30 -51.84
N LYS A 769 11.35 -12.63 -51.57
CA LYS A 769 12.70 -13.14 -51.82
C LYS A 769 13.57 -12.91 -50.59
N VAL A 770 14.46 -13.86 -50.29
CA VAL A 770 15.48 -13.71 -49.24
C VAL A 770 16.54 -12.73 -49.75
N ARG A 771 16.76 -11.64 -49.01
CA ARG A 771 17.79 -10.63 -49.32
C ARG A 771 19.17 -11.18 -48.99
N LYS A 772 20.18 -10.83 -49.79
CA LYS A 772 21.59 -11.00 -49.39
C LYS A 772 21.95 -9.83 -48.47
N LEU A 773 22.11 -10.11 -47.18
CA LEU A 773 22.57 -9.17 -46.16
C LEU A 773 23.89 -9.69 -45.56
N PRO A 774 24.74 -8.82 -44.99
CA PRO A 774 25.88 -9.27 -44.19
C PRO A 774 25.43 -10.18 -43.06
N ASP A 775 26.25 -11.20 -42.75
CA ASP A 775 26.02 -12.00 -41.56
C ASP A 775 26.33 -11.16 -40.32
N ASP A 776 25.52 -11.36 -39.30
CA ASP A 776 25.45 -10.52 -38.10
C ASP A 776 24.95 -11.40 -36.96
N PRO A 777 25.67 -11.52 -35.82
CA PRO A 777 25.28 -12.40 -34.72
C PRO A 777 23.87 -12.08 -34.21
N GLU A 778 23.49 -10.80 -34.22
CA GLU A 778 22.20 -10.30 -33.72
C GLU A 778 21.02 -10.58 -34.68
N ARG A 779 21.29 -11.06 -35.90
CA ARG A 779 20.28 -11.22 -36.96
C ARG A 779 19.49 -12.53 -36.87
N PHE A 780 18.16 -12.43 -36.98
CA PHE A 780 17.27 -13.60 -37.12
C PHE A 780 17.46 -14.34 -38.45
N ASN A 781 18.02 -15.56 -38.41
CA ASN A 781 18.39 -16.26 -39.66
C ASN A 781 17.23 -17.03 -40.34
N ARG A 782 16.25 -17.54 -39.57
CA ARG A 782 15.21 -18.46 -40.08
C ARG A 782 13.79 -17.90 -39.97
N ALA A 783 13.42 -17.37 -38.81
CA ALA A 783 12.10 -16.79 -38.54
C ALA A 783 12.03 -15.35 -39.07
N PRO A 784 10.89 -14.90 -39.62
CA PRO A 784 10.73 -13.55 -40.17
C PRO A 784 10.47 -12.53 -39.05
N ASN A 785 11.45 -12.36 -38.15
CA ASN A 785 11.33 -11.52 -36.95
C ASN A 785 12.27 -10.30 -37.02
N VAL A 786 11.92 -9.25 -36.27
CA VAL A 786 12.74 -8.04 -36.06
C VAL A 786 12.46 -7.48 -34.65
N LEU A 787 13.45 -6.85 -34.05
CA LEU A 787 13.31 -6.15 -32.76
C LEU A 787 13.19 -4.63 -32.96
N GLY A 788 12.67 -3.95 -31.94
CA GLY A 788 12.92 -2.52 -31.75
C GLY A 788 14.41 -2.24 -31.60
N LYS A 789 14.83 -1.03 -31.98
CA LYS A 789 16.19 -0.50 -31.81
C LYS A 789 16.51 -0.16 -30.36
N GLU A 790 15.49 0.28 -29.62
CA GLU A 790 15.59 0.67 -28.23
C GLU A 790 14.87 -0.37 -27.36
N GLY A 791 15.39 -0.58 -26.16
CA GLY A 791 14.90 -1.57 -25.22
C GLY A 791 14.94 -1.03 -23.79
N PHE A 792 14.09 -1.59 -22.95
CA PHE A 792 13.74 -1.11 -21.62
C PHE A 792 14.30 -2.05 -20.55
N ASP A 793 15.03 -1.49 -19.60
CA ASP A 793 15.57 -2.13 -18.40
C ASP A 793 14.99 -1.55 -17.09
N SER A 794 14.13 -0.53 -17.21
CA SER A 794 13.28 0.05 -16.17
C SER A 794 12.09 0.77 -16.80
N GLY A 795 11.11 1.13 -15.97
CA GLY A 795 10.02 2.06 -16.29
C GLY A 795 8.86 1.48 -17.09
N ARG A 796 8.04 2.41 -17.58
CA ARG A 796 6.80 2.16 -18.31
C ARG A 796 6.90 2.60 -19.76
N ALA A 797 6.37 1.80 -20.68
CA ALA A 797 6.40 2.08 -22.10
C ALA A 797 5.12 1.60 -22.79
N TYR A 798 4.57 2.40 -23.70
CA TYR A 798 3.42 2.08 -24.53
C TYR A 798 3.67 2.38 -26.00
N TRP A 799 3.29 1.48 -26.90
CA TRP A 799 3.31 1.75 -28.34
C TRP A 799 2.15 1.03 -29.05
N GLU A 800 1.76 1.55 -30.20
CA GLU A 800 0.68 0.97 -31.00
C GLU A 800 1.20 0.43 -32.34
N VAL A 801 0.63 -0.69 -32.76
CA VAL A 801 0.96 -1.35 -34.02
C VAL A 801 -0.31 -1.60 -34.82
N TYR A 802 -0.38 -1.04 -36.01
CA TYR A 802 -1.39 -1.42 -37.00
C TYR A 802 -1.06 -2.79 -37.56
N VAL A 803 -2.03 -3.69 -37.45
CA VAL A 803 -2.02 -5.09 -37.91
C VAL A 803 -3.16 -5.38 -38.90
N GLY A 804 -3.94 -4.36 -39.26
CA GLY A 804 -5.11 -4.46 -40.13
C GLY A 804 -4.76 -5.04 -41.51
N GLY A 805 -5.61 -5.92 -42.01
CA GLY A 805 -5.39 -6.63 -43.27
C GLY A 805 -4.49 -7.86 -43.18
N LYS A 806 -3.79 -8.10 -42.06
CA LYS A 806 -3.04 -9.34 -41.82
C LYS A 806 -3.97 -10.47 -41.36
N THR A 807 -3.55 -11.71 -41.63
CA THR A 807 -4.15 -12.93 -41.05
C THR A 807 -3.31 -13.48 -39.91
N ASP A 808 -1.99 -13.27 -39.99
CA ASP A 808 -0.98 -13.89 -39.15
C ASP A 808 0.08 -12.86 -38.73
N TRP A 809 0.35 -12.75 -37.42
CA TRP A 809 1.39 -11.88 -36.85
C TRP A 809 1.70 -12.25 -35.39
N ASP A 810 2.85 -11.81 -34.89
CA ASP A 810 3.24 -11.84 -33.46
C ASP A 810 3.76 -10.45 -33.04
N LEU A 811 3.39 -9.98 -31.85
CA LEU A 811 3.79 -8.71 -31.24
C LEU A 811 4.05 -8.86 -29.74
N GLY A 812 4.96 -8.07 -29.17
CA GLY A 812 5.14 -7.99 -27.71
C GLY A 812 6.52 -7.51 -27.31
N VAL A 813 7.11 -8.12 -26.28
CA VAL A 813 8.49 -7.86 -25.83
C VAL A 813 9.31 -9.14 -25.71
N VAL A 814 10.62 -9.00 -25.82
CA VAL A 814 11.59 -10.10 -25.74
C VAL A 814 12.85 -9.69 -24.99
N LYS A 815 13.40 -10.60 -24.18
CA LYS A 815 14.68 -10.39 -23.48
C LYS A 815 15.87 -10.35 -24.46
N GLU A 816 16.82 -9.45 -24.21
CA GLU A 816 18.02 -9.26 -25.05
C GLU A 816 18.78 -10.56 -25.35
N SER A 817 18.93 -11.42 -24.32
CA SER A 817 19.75 -12.63 -24.32
C SER A 817 19.17 -13.83 -25.09
N ILE A 818 18.11 -13.65 -25.90
CA ILE A 818 17.50 -14.75 -26.66
C ILE A 818 18.39 -15.26 -27.80
N SER A 819 18.35 -16.56 -28.07
CA SER A 819 18.92 -17.12 -29.30
C SER A 819 18.09 -16.71 -30.52
N ARG A 820 18.76 -16.08 -31.50
CA ARG A 820 18.16 -15.57 -32.75
C ARG A 820 18.38 -16.50 -33.95
N LYS A 821 19.00 -17.67 -33.71
CA LYS A 821 19.38 -18.64 -34.76
C LYS A 821 18.54 -19.92 -34.63
N GLY A 822 18.06 -20.45 -35.75
CA GLY A 822 17.35 -21.73 -35.80
C GLY A 822 15.83 -21.61 -35.61
N GLY A 823 15.20 -22.64 -35.04
CA GLY A 823 13.77 -22.63 -34.71
C GLY A 823 13.53 -21.99 -33.35
N ILE A 824 12.66 -20.98 -33.28
CA ILE A 824 12.36 -20.23 -32.07
C ILE A 824 10.95 -20.59 -31.59
N THR A 825 10.80 -20.84 -30.30
CA THR A 825 9.49 -21.06 -29.65
C THR A 825 9.15 -19.84 -28.78
N LEU A 826 8.11 -19.11 -29.16
CA LEU A 826 7.67 -17.89 -28.47
C LEU A 826 6.90 -18.28 -27.19
N CYS A 827 7.53 -18.14 -26.03
CA CYS A 827 6.89 -18.24 -24.70
C CYS A 827 7.71 -17.53 -23.61
N PRO A 828 7.11 -17.18 -22.46
CA PRO A 828 7.82 -16.52 -21.35
C PRO A 828 9.00 -17.33 -20.81
N ASP A 829 8.88 -18.67 -20.73
CA ASP A 829 9.96 -19.59 -20.34
C ASP A 829 11.24 -19.40 -21.22
N ASN A 830 11.09 -18.91 -22.46
CA ASN A 830 12.18 -18.62 -23.40
C ASN A 830 12.50 -17.12 -23.52
N GLY A 831 11.93 -16.26 -22.66
CA GLY A 831 12.13 -14.81 -22.67
C GLY A 831 11.28 -14.03 -23.67
N PHE A 832 10.13 -14.57 -24.13
CA PHE A 832 9.20 -13.89 -25.05
C PHE A 832 7.81 -13.69 -24.40
N TRP A 833 7.35 -12.45 -24.29
CA TRP A 833 6.00 -12.09 -23.84
C TRP A 833 5.23 -11.50 -25.02
N THR A 834 4.54 -12.36 -25.77
CA THR A 834 3.97 -12.01 -27.09
C THR A 834 2.52 -12.43 -27.26
N LEU A 835 1.71 -11.52 -27.81
CA LEU A 835 0.38 -11.76 -28.34
C LEU A 835 0.47 -12.07 -29.84
N TRP A 836 -0.41 -12.91 -30.35
CA TRP A 836 -0.36 -13.35 -31.75
C TRP A 836 -1.73 -13.64 -32.35
N LEU A 837 -1.80 -13.53 -33.69
CA LEU A 837 -2.93 -13.95 -34.52
C LEU A 837 -2.44 -14.94 -35.59
N ARG A 838 -3.30 -15.88 -36.00
CA ARG A 838 -3.13 -16.79 -37.14
C ARG A 838 -4.50 -17.03 -37.78
N ASN A 839 -4.60 -17.23 -39.09
CA ASN A 839 -5.84 -17.60 -39.79
C ASN A 839 -7.05 -16.65 -39.57
N GLY A 840 -6.82 -15.42 -39.07
CA GLY A 840 -7.84 -14.66 -38.31
C GLY A 840 -9.19 -14.48 -39.00
N LYS A 841 -10.29 -14.88 -38.33
CA LYS A 841 -11.60 -15.06 -38.99
C LYS A 841 -12.88 -14.55 -38.30
N LYS A 842 -12.85 -13.89 -37.13
CA LYS A 842 -14.08 -13.28 -36.55
C LYS A 842 -13.93 -11.91 -35.91
N VAL A 843 -13.02 -11.71 -34.98
CA VAL A 843 -12.67 -10.37 -34.46
C VAL A 843 -11.19 -10.13 -34.72
N LYS A 844 -10.87 -9.07 -35.47
CA LYS A 844 -9.50 -8.62 -35.71
C LYS A 844 -9.35 -7.23 -35.09
N PRO A 845 -8.47 -7.01 -34.10
CA PRO A 845 -7.97 -5.66 -33.88
C PRO A 845 -7.29 -5.22 -35.19
N LYS A 846 -7.61 -4.05 -35.77
CA LYS A 846 -6.74 -3.50 -36.83
C LYS A 846 -5.55 -2.77 -36.21
N LYS A 847 -5.64 -2.40 -34.93
CA LYS A 847 -4.54 -1.80 -34.17
C LYS A 847 -4.44 -2.40 -32.76
N VAL A 848 -3.23 -2.80 -32.38
CA VAL A 848 -2.91 -3.38 -31.07
C VAL A 848 -2.00 -2.42 -30.32
N GLY A 849 -2.41 -2.03 -29.11
CA GLY A 849 -1.56 -1.34 -28.15
C GLY A 849 -0.78 -2.36 -27.32
N VAL A 850 0.50 -2.10 -27.09
CA VAL A 850 1.37 -2.90 -26.22
C VAL A 850 1.87 -1.99 -25.11
N TYR A 851 1.68 -2.41 -23.86
CA TYR A 851 2.14 -1.74 -22.65
C TYR A 851 3.13 -2.63 -21.90
N LEU A 852 4.19 -2.04 -21.37
CA LEU A 852 5.17 -2.62 -20.48
C LEU A 852 5.20 -1.79 -19.19
N ASP A 853 5.13 -2.44 -18.03
CA ASP A 853 5.58 -1.91 -16.75
C ASP A 853 6.65 -2.89 -16.24
N TYR A 854 7.90 -2.43 -16.23
CA TYR A 854 9.04 -3.29 -15.96
C TYR A 854 9.12 -3.65 -14.46
N GLU A 855 8.87 -2.68 -13.58
CA GLU A 855 8.92 -2.84 -12.12
C GLU A 855 7.85 -3.80 -11.59
N GLN A 856 6.62 -3.73 -12.13
CA GLN A 856 5.51 -4.63 -11.76
C GLN A 856 5.55 -5.99 -12.47
N GLY A 857 6.50 -6.20 -13.39
CA GLY A 857 6.60 -7.46 -14.13
C GLY A 857 5.41 -7.67 -15.08
N GLN A 858 4.95 -6.62 -15.74
CA GLN A 858 3.70 -6.60 -16.50
C GLN A 858 3.90 -6.30 -18.00
N VAL A 859 3.21 -7.05 -18.87
CA VAL A 859 3.06 -6.74 -20.30
C VAL A 859 1.58 -6.86 -20.68
N SER A 860 0.94 -5.75 -21.04
CA SER A 860 -0.49 -5.70 -21.38
C SER A 860 -0.71 -5.40 -22.87
N PHE A 861 -1.80 -5.91 -23.43
CA PHE A 861 -2.18 -5.77 -24.82
C PHE A 861 -3.62 -5.28 -24.92
N TYR A 862 -3.88 -4.32 -25.80
CA TYR A 862 -5.18 -3.65 -25.95
C TYR A 862 -5.62 -3.60 -27.41
N ASN A 863 -6.92 -3.72 -27.64
CA ASN A 863 -7.54 -3.47 -28.94
C ASN A 863 -7.91 -1.98 -29.00
N VAL A 864 -7.04 -1.18 -29.62
CA VAL A 864 -7.16 0.28 -29.58
C VAL A 864 -8.45 0.78 -30.24
N GLU A 865 -8.92 0.10 -31.28
CA GLU A 865 -10.18 0.46 -31.95
C GLU A 865 -11.41 0.13 -31.12
N ALA A 866 -11.39 -1.01 -30.42
CA ALA A 866 -12.50 -1.44 -29.56
C ALA A 866 -12.40 -0.90 -28.13
N ARG A 867 -11.33 -0.15 -27.80
CA ARG A 867 -11.00 0.41 -26.48
C ARG A 867 -11.04 -0.63 -25.34
N SER A 868 -10.74 -1.89 -25.67
CA SER A 868 -10.83 -3.01 -24.75
C SER A 868 -9.47 -3.62 -24.48
N HIS A 869 -9.34 -4.16 -23.28
CA HIS A 869 -8.25 -5.06 -22.93
C HIS A 869 -8.29 -6.33 -23.80
N ILE A 870 -7.12 -6.85 -24.21
CA ILE A 870 -6.99 -8.15 -24.86
C ILE A 870 -6.40 -9.17 -23.89
N TYR A 871 -5.25 -8.82 -23.29
CA TYR A 871 -4.48 -9.76 -22.49
C TYR A 871 -3.40 -9.08 -21.64
N THR A 872 -3.03 -9.66 -20.49
CA THR A 872 -1.90 -9.20 -19.67
C THR A 872 -1.07 -10.36 -19.13
N PHE A 873 0.24 -10.33 -19.38
CA PHE A 873 1.23 -11.05 -18.58
C PHE A 873 1.52 -10.23 -17.31
N THR A 874 1.56 -10.88 -16.14
CA THR A 874 1.86 -10.24 -14.84
C THR A 874 2.65 -11.19 -13.95
N GLY A 875 3.35 -10.66 -12.94
CA GLY A 875 4.23 -11.46 -12.07
C GLY A 875 5.47 -11.95 -12.82
N CYS A 876 5.87 -11.28 -13.90
CA CYS A 876 7.05 -11.62 -14.68
C CYS A 876 8.30 -11.08 -13.98
N SER A 877 9.21 -11.95 -13.55
CA SER A 877 10.52 -11.51 -13.09
C SER A 877 11.41 -11.13 -14.28
N PHE A 878 11.36 -9.87 -14.70
CA PHE A 878 12.27 -9.36 -15.73
C PHE A 878 13.71 -9.27 -15.18
N SER A 879 14.68 -9.50 -16.06
CA SER A 879 16.10 -9.46 -15.72
C SER A 879 16.89 -9.16 -16.99
N GLY A 880 17.55 -8.00 -17.04
CA GLY A 880 18.17 -7.48 -18.25
C GLY A 880 17.14 -6.88 -19.23
N LYS A 881 17.66 -6.22 -20.26
CA LYS A 881 16.88 -5.38 -21.17
C LYS A 881 15.84 -6.16 -21.98
N LEU A 882 14.64 -5.58 -22.12
CA LEU A 882 13.55 -6.06 -22.96
C LEU A 882 13.41 -5.19 -24.21
N PHE A 883 13.33 -5.79 -25.38
CA PHE A 883 13.12 -5.10 -26.65
C PHE A 883 11.69 -5.34 -27.18
N PRO A 884 11.04 -4.35 -27.80
CA PRO A 884 9.84 -4.56 -28.61
C PRO A 884 10.08 -5.64 -29.67
N PHE A 885 9.13 -6.55 -29.83
CA PHE A 885 9.22 -7.70 -30.72
C PHE A 885 8.14 -7.65 -31.79
N PHE A 886 8.52 -7.85 -33.05
CA PHE A 886 7.62 -7.83 -34.20
C PHE A 886 7.88 -9.03 -35.13
N SER A 887 6.82 -9.74 -35.50
CA SER A 887 6.84 -10.72 -36.59
C SER A 887 5.63 -10.55 -37.49
N PRO A 888 5.77 -10.10 -38.75
CA PRO A 888 4.66 -10.09 -39.71
C PRO A 888 4.26 -11.50 -40.20
N CYS A 889 4.88 -12.56 -39.66
CA CYS A 889 4.71 -13.95 -40.07
C CYS A 889 5.00 -14.21 -41.57
N GLY A 890 4.80 -15.44 -42.03
CA GLY A 890 4.95 -15.79 -43.45
C GLY A 890 3.84 -15.18 -44.32
N ASN A 891 4.10 -15.00 -45.61
CA ASN A 891 3.14 -14.43 -46.57
C ASN A 891 2.03 -15.41 -47.02
N GLU A 892 2.08 -16.69 -46.62
CA GLU A 892 1.04 -17.71 -46.92
C GLU A 892 0.58 -17.78 -48.39
N GLY A 893 1.50 -17.63 -49.35
CA GLY A 893 1.17 -17.63 -50.78
C GLY A 893 0.45 -16.37 -51.27
N GLY A 894 0.60 -15.23 -50.58
CA GLY A 894 -0.01 -13.96 -50.92
C GLY A 894 -1.28 -13.62 -50.13
N LYS A 895 -1.53 -14.30 -49.00
CA LYS A 895 -2.70 -14.08 -48.13
C LYS A 895 -2.42 -13.17 -46.94
N ASN A 896 -1.15 -12.98 -46.58
CA ASN A 896 -0.72 -12.21 -45.41
C ASN A 896 0.24 -11.07 -45.78
N VAL A 897 -0.04 -10.39 -46.89
CA VAL A 897 0.87 -9.42 -47.55
C VAL A 897 1.05 -8.13 -46.77
N GLY A 898 0.08 -7.75 -45.93
CA GLY A 898 0.07 -6.45 -45.25
C GLY A 898 1.28 -6.23 -44.31
N PRO A 899 1.78 -4.99 -44.20
CA PRO A 899 2.82 -4.62 -43.25
C PRO A 899 2.30 -4.70 -41.80
N LEU A 900 3.22 -4.86 -40.85
CA LEU A 900 3.04 -4.30 -39.51
C LEU A 900 3.56 -2.86 -39.55
N VAL A 901 2.76 -1.91 -39.05
CA VAL A 901 3.13 -0.48 -39.04
C VAL A 901 3.06 0.02 -37.60
N ILE A 902 4.19 0.47 -37.05
CA ILE A 902 4.23 1.18 -35.77
C ILE A 902 3.53 2.52 -35.97
N CYS A 903 2.43 2.74 -35.26
CA CYS A 903 1.66 3.96 -35.41
C CYS A 903 2.39 5.13 -34.73
N PRO A 904 2.49 6.30 -35.39
CA PRO A 904 2.91 7.51 -34.71
C PRO A 904 1.85 7.87 -33.66
N LEU A 905 2.27 7.90 -32.40
CA LEU A 905 1.46 8.45 -31.32
C LEU A 905 1.77 9.94 -31.20
N PRO A 906 0.77 10.80 -30.93
CA PRO A 906 1.06 12.15 -30.48
C PRO A 906 1.82 12.02 -29.15
N LEU A 907 3.10 12.36 -29.15
CA LEU A 907 3.87 12.49 -27.91
C LEU A 907 3.09 13.43 -26.98
N PRO A 908 2.93 13.08 -25.69
CA PRO A 908 2.16 13.90 -24.76
C PRO A 908 2.71 15.34 -24.80
N PRO A 909 1.84 16.36 -24.93
CA PRO A 909 2.30 17.74 -24.99
C PRO A 909 3.07 18.09 -23.71
N PRO A 910 4.06 19.00 -23.78
CA PRO A 910 4.73 19.50 -22.59
C PRO A 910 3.68 20.08 -21.60
N PRO A 911 3.93 19.95 -20.28
CA PRO A 911 2.89 20.03 -19.25
C PRO A 911 2.07 21.31 -19.35
N SER A 912 0.83 21.15 -19.81
CA SER A 912 -0.18 22.20 -19.86
C SER A 912 -1.57 21.56 -19.65
N VAL A 913 -2.41 22.25 -18.87
CA VAL A 913 -3.46 21.67 -18.02
C VAL A 913 -4.68 21.07 -18.78
N GLY A 914 -4.72 21.17 -20.11
CA GLY A 914 -5.93 20.89 -20.91
C GLY A 914 -6.41 19.43 -20.97
N VAL A 915 -5.52 18.44 -20.80
CA VAL A 915 -5.93 17.01 -20.88
C VAL A 915 -6.64 16.56 -19.60
N LEU A 916 -6.13 16.99 -18.44
CA LEU A 916 -6.74 16.71 -17.14
C LEU A 916 -8.14 17.30 -17.02
N ASP A 917 -8.34 18.51 -17.52
CA ASP A 917 -9.64 19.20 -17.49
C ASP A 917 -10.72 18.48 -18.33
N SER A 918 -10.33 17.65 -19.31
CA SER A 918 -11.25 16.77 -20.05
C SER A 918 -11.54 15.45 -19.34
N ILE A 919 -10.61 14.95 -18.52
CA ILE A 919 -10.74 13.71 -17.74
C ILE A 919 -11.56 13.95 -16.47
N VAL A 920 -11.32 15.09 -15.78
CA VAL A 920 -12.03 15.49 -14.55
C VAL A 920 -13.50 15.83 -14.79
N LYS A 921 -13.86 16.26 -16.02
CA LYS A 921 -15.26 16.57 -16.40
C LYS A 921 -16.13 15.34 -16.70
N MET A 922 -15.59 14.12 -16.71
CA MET A 922 -16.39 12.90 -16.87
C MET A 922 -16.99 12.43 -15.53
N ASP A 923 -18.06 13.12 -15.12
CA ASP A 923 -19.20 12.60 -14.33
C ASP A 923 -18.87 11.62 -13.17
N LEU A 924 -17.87 11.98 -12.36
CA LEU A 924 -17.40 11.22 -11.17
C LEU A 924 -18.53 10.88 -10.18
N GLY A 925 -19.63 11.65 -10.19
CA GLY A 925 -20.84 11.37 -9.41
C GLY A 925 -21.51 10.03 -9.76
N LYS A 926 -21.49 9.61 -11.04
CA LYS A 926 -22.01 8.29 -11.46
C LYS A 926 -21.13 7.13 -11.01
N LEU A 927 -19.82 7.35 -10.95
CA LEU A 927 -18.89 6.34 -10.44
C LEU A 927 -19.08 6.16 -8.92
N ARG A 928 -19.16 7.25 -8.16
CA ARG A 928 -19.46 7.23 -6.71
C ARG A 928 -20.82 6.59 -6.42
N SER A 929 -21.85 6.93 -7.20
CA SER A 929 -23.18 6.28 -7.14
C SER A 929 -23.12 4.76 -7.35
N SER A 930 -22.24 4.27 -8.22
CA SER A 930 -22.05 2.83 -8.46
C SER A 930 -21.30 2.13 -7.33
N VAL A 931 -20.47 2.86 -6.57
CA VAL A 931 -19.77 2.35 -5.38
C VAL A 931 -20.71 2.26 -4.17
N SER A 932 -21.59 3.25 -3.95
CA SER A 932 -22.58 3.14 -2.86
C SER A 932 -23.61 2.02 -3.06
N GLN A 933 -23.85 1.57 -4.30
CA GLN A 933 -24.63 0.36 -4.55
C GLN A 933 -23.92 -0.95 -4.13
N LEU A 934 -22.59 -0.94 -3.95
CA LEU A 934 -21.86 -2.04 -3.32
C LEU A 934 -21.95 -1.97 -1.78
N GLU A 935 -22.07 -0.77 -1.19
CA GLU A 935 -22.32 -0.60 0.25
C GLU A 935 -23.70 -1.14 0.65
N GLU A 936 -24.73 -0.92 -0.18
CA GLU A 936 -26.07 -1.52 -0.03
C GLU A 936 -26.02 -3.07 -0.01
N MET A 937 -25.16 -3.66 -0.85
CA MET A 937 -24.98 -5.12 -0.89
C MET A 937 -24.28 -5.68 0.35
N GLU A 938 -23.36 -4.94 0.98
CA GLU A 938 -22.73 -5.32 2.24
C GLU A 938 -23.71 -5.21 3.42
N GLN A 939 -24.55 -4.17 3.45
CA GLN A 939 -25.67 -4.07 4.40
C GLN A 939 -26.66 -5.23 4.23
N TRP A 940 -26.96 -5.62 2.99
CA TRP A 940 -27.80 -6.78 2.70
C TRP A 940 -27.17 -8.11 3.16
N MET A 941 -25.85 -8.31 3.00
CA MET A 941 -25.16 -9.50 3.53
C MET A 941 -25.20 -9.54 5.06
N LYS A 942 -25.00 -8.40 5.73
CA LYS A 942 -25.13 -8.26 7.19
C LYS A 942 -26.54 -8.58 7.67
N GLN A 943 -27.58 -8.10 6.98
CA GLN A 943 -28.97 -8.42 7.31
C GLN A 943 -29.34 -9.89 7.04
N LYS A 944 -28.77 -10.52 6.01
CA LYS A 944 -29.21 -11.84 5.55
C LYS A 944 -28.50 -13.03 6.20
N TYR A 945 -27.22 -12.89 6.56
CA TYR A 945 -26.40 -13.99 7.07
C TYR A 945 -25.90 -13.75 8.51
N SER A 946 -26.38 -12.72 9.19
CA SER A 946 -26.12 -12.52 10.62
C SER A 946 -26.58 -13.74 11.43
N VAL A 947 -25.70 -14.23 12.31
CA VAL A 947 -26.03 -15.26 13.29
C VAL A 947 -25.66 -14.82 14.70
N LYS A 948 -26.48 -15.23 15.67
CA LYS A 948 -26.25 -14.93 17.08
C LYS A 948 -25.31 -15.96 17.70
N VAL A 949 -24.00 -15.70 17.61
CA VAL A 949 -23.01 -16.50 18.34
C VAL A 949 -23.09 -16.19 19.84
N THR A 950 -23.16 -17.24 20.67
CA THR A 950 -23.04 -17.15 22.14
C THR A 950 -22.00 -18.16 22.61
N LEU A 951 -21.32 -17.87 23.70
CA LEU A 951 -20.27 -18.71 24.29
C LEU A 951 -20.84 -19.89 25.10
N ASP A 952 -20.12 -21.01 25.17
CA ASP A 952 -20.43 -22.12 26.08
C ASP A 952 -19.51 -22.11 27.31
N PRO A 953 -20.02 -21.72 28.50
CA PRO A 953 -19.24 -21.74 29.74
C PRO A 953 -18.72 -23.13 30.15
N SER A 954 -19.32 -24.23 29.67
CA SER A 954 -18.88 -25.60 30.00
C SER A 954 -17.59 -26.01 29.30
N THR A 955 -17.25 -25.32 28.20
CA THR A 955 -16.00 -25.54 27.45
C THR A 955 -14.85 -24.64 27.94
N ALA A 956 -15.18 -23.57 28.68
CA ALA A 956 -14.24 -22.51 29.01
C ALA A 956 -13.08 -22.99 29.90
N HIS A 957 -11.85 -22.64 29.52
CA HIS A 957 -10.67 -22.86 30.36
C HIS A 957 -10.84 -22.18 31.73
N PRO A 958 -10.44 -22.80 32.87
CA PRO A 958 -10.74 -22.28 34.22
C PRO A 958 -10.11 -20.91 34.58
N ASN A 959 -9.23 -20.35 33.76
CA ASN A 959 -8.76 -18.95 33.89
C ASN A 959 -9.70 -17.93 33.22
N LEU A 960 -10.66 -18.38 32.44
CA LEU A 960 -11.61 -17.56 31.70
C LEU A 960 -12.92 -17.42 32.47
N THR A 961 -13.47 -16.21 32.47
CA THR A 961 -14.86 -15.97 32.86
C THR A 961 -15.67 -15.66 31.61
N VAL A 962 -16.80 -16.36 31.46
CA VAL A 962 -17.84 -16.04 30.47
C VAL A 962 -18.93 -15.23 31.18
N SER A 963 -19.39 -14.15 30.55
CA SER A 963 -20.46 -13.31 31.08
C SER A 963 -21.80 -14.05 31.18
N ALA A 964 -22.70 -13.55 32.03
CA ALA A 964 -24.02 -14.14 32.22
C ALA A 964 -24.90 -14.11 30.95
N ASP A 965 -24.68 -13.15 30.05
CA ASP A 965 -25.35 -13.08 28.74
C ASP A 965 -24.65 -13.93 27.64
N ARG A 966 -23.52 -14.57 27.98
CA ARG A 966 -22.68 -15.39 27.09
C ARG A 966 -22.10 -14.65 25.87
N MET A 967 -21.99 -13.32 25.94
CA MET A 967 -21.45 -12.49 24.85
C MET A 967 -20.01 -12.02 25.09
N GLU A 968 -19.48 -12.14 26.31
CA GLU A 968 -18.16 -11.65 26.69
C GLU A 968 -17.32 -12.76 27.33
N VAL A 969 -16.04 -12.85 26.95
CA VAL A 969 -15.04 -13.69 27.62
C VAL A 969 -13.82 -12.86 28.03
N LYS A 970 -13.35 -13.09 29.26
CA LYS A 970 -12.21 -12.39 29.85
C LYS A 970 -11.28 -13.37 30.58
N ASN A 971 -9.96 -13.18 30.44
CA ASN A 971 -8.97 -13.83 31.27
C ASN A 971 -8.86 -13.12 32.64
N GLU A 972 -9.10 -13.84 33.73
CA GLU A 972 -9.01 -13.32 35.10
C GLU A 972 -7.62 -13.48 35.73
N GLY A 973 -6.67 -14.15 35.05
CA GLY A 973 -5.31 -14.37 35.55
C GLY A 973 -5.19 -15.33 36.75
N ARG A 974 -6.31 -15.91 37.19
CA ARG A 974 -6.41 -16.86 38.31
C ARG A 974 -7.27 -18.06 37.91
N VAL A 975 -6.86 -19.24 38.35
CA VAL A 975 -7.60 -20.49 38.15
C VAL A 975 -8.86 -20.47 39.02
N GLN A 976 -10.03 -20.68 38.41
CA GLN A 976 -11.29 -20.85 39.10
C GLN A 976 -11.51 -22.33 39.45
N ASP A 977 -12.04 -22.58 40.65
CA ASP A 977 -12.39 -23.93 41.11
C ASP A 977 -13.72 -24.38 40.49
N LEU A 978 -13.65 -24.76 39.21
CA LEU A 978 -14.77 -25.21 38.40
C LEU A 978 -14.72 -26.73 38.19
N PRO A 979 -15.89 -27.42 38.16
CA PRO A 979 -15.95 -28.86 37.87
C PRO A 979 -15.22 -29.21 36.57
N GLN A 980 -14.57 -30.37 36.53
CA GLN A 980 -14.06 -30.94 35.29
C GLN A 980 -15.21 -31.51 34.46
N THR A 981 -15.33 -31.05 33.22
CA THR A 981 -16.21 -31.58 32.17
C THR A 981 -15.34 -32.09 31.01
N PRO A 982 -15.71 -33.18 30.31
CA PRO A 982 -14.93 -33.71 29.19
C PRO A 982 -14.68 -32.71 28.05
N GLU A 983 -15.54 -31.72 27.90
CA GLU A 983 -15.55 -30.72 26.83
C GLU A 983 -14.73 -29.46 27.18
N ARG A 984 -14.13 -29.40 28.38
CA ARG A 984 -13.40 -28.22 28.88
C ARG A 984 -11.97 -28.14 28.34
N PHE A 985 -11.54 -26.95 27.94
CA PHE A 985 -10.12 -26.71 27.67
C PHE A 985 -9.31 -26.68 28.98
N ASP A 986 -8.29 -27.53 29.08
CA ASP A 986 -7.38 -27.59 30.25
C ASP A 986 -5.95 -27.08 29.97
N GLN A 987 -5.60 -26.82 28.70
CA GLN A 987 -4.27 -26.33 28.28
C GLN A 987 -4.33 -25.05 27.45
N SER A 988 -5.25 -24.99 26.48
CA SER A 988 -5.49 -23.79 25.68
C SER A 988 -6.38 -22.81 26.44
N LEU A 989 -6.02 -21.53 26.45
CA LEU A 989 -6.78 -20.48 27.12
C LEU A 989 -8.01 -20.07 26.28
N SER A 990 -8.92 -21.00 26.03
CA SER A 990 -9.99 -20.82 25.04
C SER A 990 -11.38 -21.22 25.56
N VAL A 991 -12.40 -20.81 24.80
CA VAL A 991 -13.81 -21.17 24.99
C VAL A 991 -14.46 -21.31 23.60
N LEU A 992 -15.40 -22.24 23.44
CA LEU A 992 -16.19 -22.42 22.21
C LEU A 992 -17.48 -21.59 22.23
N GLY A 993 -18.04 -21.38 21.05
CA GLY A 993 -19.46 -21.06 20.89
C GLY A 993 -20.34 -22.25 21.27
N ALA A 994 -21.55 -21.99 21.77
CA ALA A 994 -22.53 -23.00 22.19
C ALA A 994 -23.29 -23.66 21.03
N GLU A 995 -23.19 -23.10 19.82
CA GLU A 995 -23.75 -23.66 18.59
C GLU A 995 -22.63 -23.75 17.55
N GLY A 996 -22.59 -24.87 16.82
CA GLY A 996 -21.65 -25.08 15.74
C GLY A 996 -22.29 -24.87 14.37
N LEU A 997 -21.44 -24.77 13.36
CA LEU A 997 -21.80 -24.46 11.99
C LEU A 997 -21.60 -25.73 11.15
N ALA A 998 -22.69 -26.28 10.62
CA ALA A 998 -22.68 -27.57 9.88
C ALA A 998 -22.98 -27.44 8.37
N SER A 999 -23.41 -26.27 7.89
CA SER A 999 -23.63 -25.94 6.47
C SER A 999 -23.92 -24.45 6.30
N GLY A 1000 -23.86 -23.94 5.06
CA GLY A 1000 -24.33 -22.59 4.72
C GLY A 1000 -23.40 -21.44 5.07
N ARG A 1001 -23.98 -20.22 5.12
CA ARG A 1001 -23.27 -18.94 5.26
C ARG A 1001 -23.63 -18.21 6.55
N HIS A 1002 -22.61 -17.76 7.28
CA HIS A 1002 -22.73 -17.19 8.62
C HIS A 1002 -21.85 -15.95 8.78
N TYR A 1003 -22.35 -14.94 9.50
CA TYR A 1003 -21.65 -13.70 9.80
C TYR A 1003 -21.85 -13.28 11.25
N TRP A 1004 -20.77 -12.86 11.92
CA TRP A 1004 -20.82 -12.21 13.22
C TRP A 1004 -19.68 -11.20 13.38
N GLU A 1005 -19.81 -10.28 14.35
CA GLU A 1005 -18.77 -9.29 14.68
C GLU A 1005 -18.22 -9.53 16.09
N VAL A 1006 -16.92 -9.30 16.28
CA VAL A 1006 -16.24 -9.37 17.57
C VAL A 1006 -15.52 -8.05 17.83
N ARG A 1007 -15.77 -7.43 18.98
CA ARG A 1007 -15.08 -6.21 19.43
C ARG A 1007 -13.79 -6.58 20.15
N LEU A 1008 -12.72 -5.88 19.76
CA LEU A 1008 -11.38 -6.01 20.31
C LEU A 1008 -10.99 -4.72 21.07
N ARG A 1009 -10.06 -4.83 22.01
CA ARG A 1009 -9.37 -3.69 22.63
C ARG A 1009 -7.87 -3.88 22.45
N ASN A 1010 -7.23 -2.92 21.79
CA ASN A 1010 -5.78 -2.72 21.63
C ASN A 1010 -4.96 -4.01 21.46
N GLY A 1011 -4.83 -4.48 20.21
CA GLY A 1011 -3.82 -5.48 19.83
C GLY A 1011 -2.65 -4.83 19.11
N ASP A 1012 -1.43 -5.12 19.56
CA ASP A 1012 -0.18 -4.55 19.02
C ASP A 1012 0.23 -5.15 17.67
N SER A 1013 -0.18 -6.38 17.37
CA SER A 1013 0.03 -7.03 16.08
C SER A 1013 -1.11 -8.00 15.72
N TYR A 1014 -1.34 -8.22 14.43
CA TYR A 1014 -2.39 -9.10 13.91
C TYR A 1014 -1.77 -10.15 13.00
N HIS A 1015 -2.12 -11.41 13.22
CA HIS A 1015 -1.59 -12.56 12.48
C HIS A 1015 -2.73 -13.48 12.07
N ALA A 1016 -2.75 -13.93 10.81
CA ALA A 1016 -3.52 -15.08 10.42
C ALA A 1016 -2.76 -16.35 10.86
N ASN A 1017 -3.43 -17.21 11.63
CA ASN A 1017 -2.87 -18.47 12.14
C ASN A 1017 -2.85 -19.56 11.04
N SER A 1018 -2.13 -19.26 9.95
CA SER A 1018 -1.77 -20.19 8.88
C SER A 1018 -0.47 -20.94 9.25
N ASN A 1019 -0.03 -21.88 8.41
CA ASN A 1019 1.27 -22.53 8.58
C ASN A 1019 2.20 -22.25 7.37
N PRO A 1020 3.24 -21.40 7.50
CA PRO A 1020 3.59 -20.60 8.68
C PRO A 1020 2.58 -19.47 8.94
N ALA A 1021 2.58 -18.89 10.15
CA ALA A 1021 1.69 -17.80 10.51
C ALA A 1021 1.96 -16.56 9.65
N THR A 1022 0.91 -15.94 9.11
CA THR A 1022 1.03 -14.81 8.19
C THR A 1022 0.76 -13.50 8.93
N PRO A 1023 1.72 -12.58 9.06
CA PRO A 1023 1.47 -11.25 9.62
C PRO A 1023 0.55 -10.44 8.70
N LEU A 1024 -0.36 -9.66 9.29
CA LEU A 1024 -1.34 -8.85 8.57
C LEU A 1024 -0.94 -7.37 8.62
N SER A 1025 -0.61 -6.80 7.45
CA SER A 1025 -0.42 -5.35 7.30
C SER A 1025 -1.77 -4.66 7.14
N LEU A 1026 -2.31 -4.13 8.23
CA LEU A 1026 -3.59 -3.42 8.26
C LEU A 1026 -3.37 -1.90 8.17
N SER A 1027 -4.22 -1.19 7.43
CA SER A 1027 -4.23 0.28 7.32
C SER A 1027 -4.50 0.99 8.65
N ALA A 1028 -5.28 0.36 9.53
CA ALA A 1028 -5.60 0.84 10.87
C ALA A 1028 -5.83 -0.34 11.81
N GLN A 1029 -5.69 -0.13 13.12
CA GLN A 1029 -6.01 -1.17 14.11
C GLN A 1029 -7.54 -1.39 14.20
N PRO A 1030 -8.06 -2.61 13.93
CA PRO A 1030 -9.49 -2.90 14.02
C PRO A 1030 -9.95 -2.96 15.48
N ARG A 1031 -10.93 -2.12 15.83
CA ARG A 1031 -11.66 -2.21 17.12
C ARG A 1031 -12.80 -3.22 17.05
N ARG A 1032 -13.22 -3.60 15.84
CA ARG A 1032 -14.15 -4.69 15.56
C ARG A 1032 -13.67 -5.48 14.36
N VAL A 1033 -13.80 -6.80 14.42
CA VAL A 1033 -13.53 -7.72 13.32
C VAL A 1033 -14.83 -8.43 12.98
N GLY A 1034 -15.25 -8.36 11.72
CA GLY A 1034 -16.31 -9.19 11.16
C GLY A 1034 -15.72 -10.53 10.69
N VAL A 1035 -16.37 -11.62 11.08
CA VAL A 1035 -16.04 -12.98 10.65
C VAL A 1035 -17.16 -13.47 9.74
N PHE A 1036 -16.79 -13.94 8.55
CA PHE A 1036 -17.70 -14.55 7.59
C PHE A 1036 -17.26 -15.99 7.30
N VAL A 1037 -18.20 -16.92 7.36
CA VAL A 1037 -17.99 -18.34 7.04
C VAL A 1037 -18.89 -18.70 5.87
N ASP A 1038 -18.31 -19.34 4.85
CA ASP A 1038 -19.04 -20.08 3.82
C ASP A 1038 -18.62 -21.54 3.96
N TYR A 1039 -19.44 -22.32 4.66
CA TYR A 1039 -19.14 -23.72 4.99
C TYR A 1039 -19.06 -24.56 3.72
N ASP A 1040 -20.01 -24.36 2.81
CA ASP A 1040 -20.19 -25.21 1.63
C ASP A 1040 -19.06 -25.01 0.60
N GLU A 1041 -18.49 -23.79 0.51
CA GLU A 1041 -17.31 -23.48 -0.33
C GLU A 1041 -15.96 -23.57 0.41
N GLY A 1042 -15.94 -23.97 1.68
CA GLY A 1042 -14.69 -24.16 2.43
C GLY A 1042 -13.91 -22.86 2.67
N GLN A 1043 -14.61 -21.80 3.09
CA GLN A 1043 -14.03 -20.46 3.29
C GLN A 1043 -14.32 -19.87 4.68
N VAL A 1044 -13.32 -19.21 5.25
CA VAL A 1044 -13.45 -18.29 6.39
C VAL A 1044 -12.74 -16.98 6.07
N SER A 1045 -13.44 -15.85 6.16
CA SER A 1045 -12.95 -14.52 5.85
C SER A 1045 -13.07 -13.57 7.04
N PHE A 1046 -12.07 -12.71 7.22
CA PHE A 1046 -11.96 -11.73 8.28
C PHE A 1046 -11.89 -10.31 7.69
N TYR A 1047 -12.63 -9.38 8.28
CA TYR A 1047 -12.75 -8.00 7.83
C TYR A 1047 -12.67 -7.05 9.02
N SER A 1048 -12.04 -5.88 8.84
CA SER A 1048 -12.10 -4.80 9.80
C SER A 1048 -13.48 -4.14 9.72
N ALA A 1049 -14.31 -4.31 10.76
CA ALA A 1049 -15.61 -3.63 10.84
C ALA A 1049 -15.49 -2.15 11.28
N ASN A 1050 -14.26 -1.60 11.29
CA ASN A 1050 -13.99 -0.18 11.50
C ASN A 1050 -13.96 0.59 10.17
N ASP A 1051 -13.08 0.19 9.26
CA ASP A 1051 -12.79 0.84 7.98
C ASP A 1051 -13.23 0.00 6.77
N ARG A 1052 -13.87 -1.16 7.02
CA ARG A 1052 -14.38 -2.13 6.04
C ARG A 1052 -13.29 -2.80 5.18
N SER A 1053 -12.02 -2.67 5.59
CA SER A 1053 -10.90 -3.34 4.91
C SER A 1053 -10.97 -4.86 5.07
N HIS A 1054 -10.59 -5.58 4.01
CA HIS A 1054 -10.37 -7.02 4.08
C HIS A 1054 -9.07 -7.31 4.84
N MET A 1055 -9.11 -8.23 5.80
CA MET A 1055 -7.94 -8.58 6.62
C MET A 1055 -7.27 -9.86 6.13
N TYR A 1056 -8.03 -10.96 6.02
CA TYR A 1056 -7.51 -12.25 5.56
C TYR A 1056 -8.64 -13.20 5.13
N THR A 1057 -8.34 -14.17 4.28
CA THR A 1057 -9.27 -15.24 3.92
C THR A 1057 -8.56 -16.59 3.82
N PHE A 1058 -9.07 -17.56 4.58
CA PHE A 1058 -8.77 -18.98 4.37
C PHE A 1058 -9.68 -19.51 3.25
N THR A 1059 -9.11 -20.16 2.25
CA THR A 1059 -9.84 -20.76 1.11
C THR A 1059 -9.43 -22.20 0.88
N GLY A 1060 -10.33 -22.99 0.28
CA GLY A 1060 -10.04 -24.39 -0.04
C GLY A 1060 -9.92 -25.28 1.20
N LEU A 1061 -10.58 -24.88 2.30
CA LEU A 1061 -10.81 -25.73 3.45
C LEU A 1061 -11.73 -26.89 3.05
N SER A 1062 -11.77 -27.94 3.86
CA SER A 1062 -12.72 -29.04 3.69
C SER A 1062 -13.24 -29.42 5.06
N PHE A 1063 -14.38 -28.85 5.43
CA PHE A 1063 -15.03 -29.16 6.69
C PHE A 1063 -15.64 -30.57 6.59
N CYS A 1064 -15.21 -31.45 7.47
CA CYS A 1064 -15.66 -32.85 7.53
C CYS A 1064 -16.60 -33.10 8.72
N GLU A 1065 -16.78 -32.07 9.56
CA GLU A 1065 -17.52 -32.08 10.82
C GLU A 1065 -18.07 -30.67 11.09
N GLU A 1066 -18.96 -30.54 12.07
CA GLU A 1066 -19.50 -29.27 12.53
C GLU A 1066 -18.39 -28.41 13.16
N ILE A 1067 -18.26 -27.15 12.74
CA ILE A 1067 -17.19 -26.25 13.20
C ILE A 1067 -17.72 -25.23 14.22
N TYR A 1068 -17.02 -25.10 15.34
CA TYR A 1068 -17.38 -24.15 16.40
C TYR A 1068 -16.51 -22.90 16.33
N PRO A 1069 -17.08 -21.69 16.43
CA PRO A 1069 -16.27 -20.49 16.65
C PRO A 1069 -15.59 -20.59 18.02
N PHE A 1070 -14.32 -20.22 18.13
CA PHE A 1070 -13.59 -20.22 19.39
C PHE A 1070 -12.98 -18.85 19.68
N PHE A 1071 -12.77 -18.57 20.97
CA PHE A 1071 -12.31 -17.27 21.46
C PHE A 1071 -11.17 -17.48 22.48
N SER A 1072 -10.05 -16.77 22.30
CA SER A 1072 -8.82 -16.94 23.10
C SER A 1072 -8.25 -15.57 23.51
N PRO A 1073 -8.57 -15.02 24.70
CA PRO A 1073 -8.00 -13.77 25.19
C PRO A 1073 -6.63 -14.00 25.86
N GLU A 1074 -5.61 -14.23 25.03
CA GLU A 1074 -4.23 -14.55 25.46
C GLU A 1074 -3.48 -13.34 26.03
N VAL A 1075 -2.77 -13.59 27.14
CA VAL A 1075 -1.87 -12.63 27.81
C VAL A 1075 -0.43 -12.99 27.47
N SER A 1076 0.28 -12.10 26.78
CA SER A 1076 1.73 -12.19 26.61
C SER A 1076 2.46 -11.88 27.93
N ASP A 1077 3.64 -12.49 28.11
CA ASP A 1077 4.51 -12.28 29.28
C ASP A 1077 4.76 -10.78 29.53
N GLY A 1078 4.15 -10.23 30.59
CA GLY A 1078 4.12 -8.79 30.87
C GLY A 1078 2.77 -8.25 31.34
N GLY A 1079 1.67 -8.98 31.15
CA GLY A 1079 0.39 -8.73 31.85
C GLY A 1079 -0.53 -7.66 31.25
N ALA A 1080 -0.20 -7.08 30.09
CA ALA A 1080 -0.98 -6.00 29.48
C ALA A 1080 -2.35 -6.44 28.89
N ASN A 1081 -2.51 -7.71 28.52
CA ASN A 1081 -3.62 -8.19 27.67
C ASN A 1081 -4.85 -8.73 28.45
N SER A 1082 -5.26 -8.05 29.53
CA SER A 1082 -6.41 -8.46 30.36
C SER A 1082 -7.79 -8.03 29.82
N ALA A 1083 -7.85 -7.57 28.56
CA ALA A 1083 -9.05 -7.01 27.97
C ALA A 1083 -10.02 -8.11 27.47
N PRO A 1084 -11.34 -7.93 27.67
CA PRO A 1084 -12.33 -8.92 27.22
C PRO A 1084 -12.53 -8.91 25.71
N LEU A 1085 -12.81 -10.10 25.15
CA LEU A 1085 -13.38 -10.26 23.82
C LEU A 1085 -14.91 -10.21 23.93
N ILE A 1086 -15.54 -9.32 23.17
CA ILE A 1086 -17.00 -9.09 23.24
C ILE A 1086 -17.61 -9.38 21.87
N ILE A 1087 -18.48 -10.38 21.78
CA ILE A 1087 -19.28 -10.68 20.59
C ILE A 1087 -20.33 -9.57 20.43
N CYS A 1088 -20.38 -8.92 19.28
CA CYS A 1088 -21.35 -7.89 18.96
C CYS A 1088 -22.65 -8.53 18.47
N GLN A 1089 -23.78 -8.14 19.06
CA GLN A 1089 -25.08 -8.34 18.40
C GLN A 1089 -25.14 -7.43 17.17
N THR A 1090 -25.33 -8.03 16.00
CA THR A 1090 -25.68 -7.32 14.78
C THR A 1090 -27.21 -7.23 14.72
N SER A 1091 -27.73 -6.00 14.63
CA SER A 1091 -29.16 -5.65 14.65
C SER A 1091 -29.66 -5.29 13.25
#